data_AF-A0AAW7YTY1-F1
#
_entry.id   AF-A0AAW7YTY1-F1
#
_cell.length_a   1.000
_cell.length_b   1.000
_cell.length_c   1.000
_cell.angle_alpha   90.00
_cell.angle_beta   90.00
_cell.angle_gamma   90.00
#
_symmetry.space_group_name_H-M   'P 1'
#
loop_
_entity.id
_entity.type
_entity.pdbx_description
1 polymer ?
#
loop_
_entity_poly.entity_id
_entity_poly.type
_entity_poly.pdbx_seq_one_letter_code
_entity_poly.pdbx_strand_id
1 'polypeptide(L)'
;MLDTELNQGIQNIENADTNQEVENAKDTSIQNIQSIQPATKVKSNARTAVNEKATEVINNINATPGATKEERDEAIAQVNTLLNRVINDINTSSTTPMVEALRDVAINDLGNIQPHVTKKQEAIAILNQLATDKKQDINQNINATTEEKEAAINEVDTQLADALNHIDQADTNAQVDEAQQNGTAAINNIQEQIVKKPDARNEINQHYNDKLSQINQTPDATTDEKAAAIQLLDEQKKQALEAINQAQTNNDVDQAKEQAIQNIDAVQVDVVVKPDARHSLESAKNAQQQVINATPDATVEEINTALQKLNQIFNQANNAINQAQTNQQVTDATQQSIEMIHNTLPETTVKTNARNNIENQSNKQTQLIQNSDESTVEEKNEAQELVNQAKEQSIKNIDQAHTNQEVETAYNNGIQSIQQISPSTAIKTNARQTISKAIQDKEKPVLENQEATQEEKNQFMTKMNTLLNDLNQQITKDTTNQEVANTKDNGLVSIEQSVFQPTVKQDARIKIQEFAEKQTELINHSEDATNEEKNNALEKLKATVENIINQINTATMNSQVNLAQNNGESAISIILPKIVVKEEARTQINQAINNQDEVISKVQDATQEEKDEANDEVNRLANQAINDINNLRNNNQVEVAKDEAINKIQQILPSTAVKTNARQLLNETSQNKIKNIKETLNATTNEIEAAISEIEKILEQALSQINQDITTQQVNKTKEQGVQAINDVQVKVVKKPEANELLSQVANNQEQLINQINEATKEEKELAITKVLKELEKAKELINNALSNSEVDQVYIDAAKVIESIKPNIEVKPQANKDINQVADEVKNQIKLLKNVDSNAVNNAMRKIASILEEADIRIKQAKTNDEVSQIVIETIEKLKGIKISPLKSNIKIDTVRSMTNCKNYIEKQISSSGSKLNSELPDTGLSQNHLPLAGFTFTFGIWLYLRSLKLRDYKK
;
A
#
# COMPACT_ATOMS: atom_id res chain seq x y z
N MET A 1 153.94 150.44 118.52
CA MET A 1 152.89 151.46 118.66
C MET A 1 153.03 152.17 120.00
N LEU A 2 152.60 151.59 121.14
CA LEU A 2 152.68 152.27 122.44
C LEU A 2 154.10 152.73 122.79
N ASP A 3 155.08 151.83 122.70
CA ASP A 3 156.50 152.15 122.97
C ASP A 3 157.12 153.10 121.93
N THR A 4 156.48 153.28 120.79
CA THR A 4 156.97 154.12 119.68
C THR A 4 156.67 155.59 119.97
N GLU A 5 155.42 155.91 120.34
CA GLU A 5 155.00 157.26 120.71
C GLU A 5 155.71 157.75 121.99
N LEU A 6 155.89 156.87 122.98
CA LEU A 6 156.51 157.22 124.26
C LEU A 6 157.95 157.75 124.08
N ASN A 7 158.76 157.09 123.25
CA ASN A 7 160.13 157.50 122.99
C ASN A 7 160.22 158.79 122.15
N GLN A 8 159.29 158.99 121.21
CA GLN A 8 159.26 160.22 120.41
C GLN A 8 158.90 161.45 121.25
N GLY A 9 158.02 161.28 122.24
CA GLY A 9 157.67 162.33 123.20
C GLY A 9 158.84 162.78 124.09
N ILE A 10 159.70 161.85 124.52
CA ILE A 10 160.90 162.17 125.31
C ILE A 10 161.88 163.00 124.49
N GLN A 11 162.18 162.60 123.24
CA GLN A 11 163.04 163.39 122.35
C GLN A 11 162.54 164.82 122.13
N ASN A 12 161.22 165.01 122.05
CA ASN A 12 160.64 166.35 121.84
C ASN A 12 160.76 167.24 123.09
N ILE A 13 160.91 166.67 124.28
CA ILE A 13 161.17 167.41 125.54
C ILE A 13 162.66 167.77 125.66
N GLU A 14 163.57 166.87 125.25
CA GLU A 14 165.02 167.09 125.36
C GLU A 14 165.58 168.18 124.41
N ASN A 15 164.85 168.52 123.34
CA ASN A 15 165.24 169.53 122.35
C ASN A 15 164.57 170.91 122.55
N ALA A 16 164.03 171.18 123.74
CA ALA A 16 163.30 172.42 124.04
C ALA A 16 164.20 173.49 124.70
N ASP A 17 164.50 174.58 123.98
CA ASP A 17 165.32 175.69 124.48
C ASP A 17 164.57 176.62 125.47
N THR A 18 163.24 176.50 125.58
CA THR A 18 162.42 177.24 126.56
C THR A 18 161.46 176.36 127.35
N ASN A 19 161.13 176.80 128.58
CA ASN A 19 160.14 176.14 129.44
C ASN A 19 158.75 175.99 128.76
N GLN A 20 158.41 176.89 127.83
CA GLN A 20 157.13 176.84 127.11
C GLN A 20 157.09 175.69 126.08
N GLU A 21 158.23 175.38 125.47
CA GLU A 21 158.38 174.27 124.53
C GLU A 21 158.38 172.92 125.24
N VAL A 22 159.01 172.83 126.42
CA VAL A 22 158.92 171.65 127.31
C VAL A 22 157.46 171.32 127.64
N GLU A 23 156.65 172.32 127.96
CA GLU A 23 155.25 172.11 128.33
C GLU A 23 154.39 171.66 127.13
N ASN A 24 154.60 172.26 125.95
CA ASN A 24 153.95 171.86 124.70
C ASN A 24 154.33 170.43 124.26
N ALA A 25 155.59 170.04 124.39
CA ALA A 25 156.08 168.70 124.06
C ALA A 25 155.48 167.63 124.99
N LYS A 26 155.36 167.95 126.29
CA LYS A 26 154.67 167.11 127.28
C LYS A 26 153.22 166.82 126.88
N ASP A 27 152.44 167.86 126.58
CA ASP A 27 150.99 167.70 126.37
C ASP A 27 150.64 167.05 125.02
N THR A 28 151.43 167.31 123.97
CA THR A 28 151.30 166.63 122.67
C THR A 28 151.50 165.11 122.82
N SER A 29 152.50 164.71 123.60
CA SER A 29 152.83 163.29 123.84
C SER A 29 151.72 162.54 124.60
N ILE A 30 151.00 163.23 125.49
CA ILE A 30 149.88 162.67 126.25
C ILE A 30 148.67 162.38 125.33
N GLN A 31 148.39 163.23 124.33
CA GLN A 31 147.28 162.98 123.38
C GLN A 31 147.48 161.73 122.52
N ASN A 32 148.67 161.54 121.94
CA ASN A 32 148.93 160.40 121.05
C ASN A 32 148.72 159.05 121.77
N ILE A 33 149.17 158.95 123.02
CA ILE A 33 149.07 157.73 123.84
C ILE A 33 147.62 157.33 124.12
N GLN A 34 146.67 158.28 124.18
CA GLN A 34 145.25 158.00 124.46
C GLN A 34 144.48 157.37 123.28
N SER A 35 145.09 157.25 122.09
CA SER A 35 144.39 156.95 120.82
C SER A 35 144.31 155.47 120.41
N ILE A 36 144.69 154.51 121.27
CA ILE A 36 144.88 153.09 120.90
C ILE A 36 143.87 152.16 121.62
N GLN A 37 143.34 151.13 120.93
CA GLN A 37 142.29 150.22 121.42
C GLN A 37 142.55 148.72 121.08
N PRO A 38 142.08 147.75 121.91
CA PRO A 38 142.38 146.30 121.76
C PRO A 38 141.34 145.48 120.96
N ALA A 39 141.72 144.25 120.57
CA ALA A 39 141.18 143.55 119.39
C ALA A 39 140.18 142.36 119.63
N THR A 40 139.45 142.28 120.74
CA THR A 40 138.69 141.06 121.11
C THR A 40 137.35 140.82 120.39
N LYS A 41 136.78 141.82 119.70
CA LYS A 41 135.36 141.79 119.30
C LYS A 41 135.03 140.97 118.04
N VAL A 42 135.97 140.84 117.10
CA VAL A 42 135.73 140.25 115.75
C VAL A 42 135.26 138.79 115.80
N LYS A 43 135.95 137.94 116.58
CA LYS A 43 135.67 136.49 116.65
C LYS A 43 134.25 136.15 117.10
N SER A 44 133.62 137.01 117.90
CA SER A 44 132.25 136.73 118.37
C SER A 44 131.24 136.85 117.23
N ASN A 45 131.31 137.93 116.46
CA ASN A 45 130.41 138.18 115.34
C ASN A 45 130.52 137.09 114.27
N ALA A 46 131.73 136.62 113.98
CA ALA A 46 131.97 135.54 113.01
C ALA A 46 131.29 134.22 113.43
N ARG A 47 131.40 133.81 114.71
CA ARG A 47 130.69 132.62 115.21
C ARG A 47 129.18 132.79 115.20
N THR A 48 128.67 133.97 115.55
CA THR A 48 127.23 134.25 115.51
C THR A 48 126.67 134.05 114.10
N ALA A 49 127.27 134.71 113.09
CA ALA A 49 126.81 134.61 111.70
C ALA A 49 126.85 133.18 111.13
N VAL A 50 127.86 132.37 111.48
CA VAL A 50 127.96 130.97 111.02
C VAL A 50 126.92 130.07 111.72
N ASN A 51 126.67 130.25 113.03
CA ASN A 51 125.60 129.52 113.73
C ASN A 51 124.22 129.90 113.20
N GLU A 52 123.98 131.20 112.96
CA GLU A 52 122.74 131.70 112.37
C GLU A 52 122.53 131.10 110.97
N LYS A 53 123.56 131.06 110.11
CA LYS A 53 123.47 130.44 108.79
C LYS A 53 123.26 128.93 108.83
N ALA A 54 123.91 128.21 109.75
CA ALA A 54 123.66 126.78 109.91
C ALA A 54 122.23 126.49 110.40
N THR A 55 121.68 127.36 111.26
CA THR A 55 120.29 127.27 111.72
C THR A 55 119.31 127.54 110.57
N GLU A 56 119.59 128.57 109.75
CA GLU A 56 118.82 128.88 108.54
C GLU A 56 118.80 127.68 107.56
N VAL A 57 119.96 127.07 107.29
CA VAL A 57 120.07 125.93 106.38
C VAL A 57 119.39 124.68 106.95
N ILE A 58 119.53 124.38 108.25
CA ILE A 58 118.80 123.27 108.89
C ILE A 58 117.27 123.47 108.78
N ASN A 59 116.79 124.70 108.93
CA ASN A 59 115.36 125.00 108.73
C ASN A 59 114.95 124.80 107.26
N ASN A 60 115.76 125.23 106.30
CA ASN A 60 115.51 125.03 104.87
C ASN A 60 115.51 123.55 104.46
N ILE A 61 116.42 122.73 105.02
CA ILE A 61 116.46 121.28 104.81
C ILE A 61 115.20 120.62 105.38
N ASN A 62 114.82 120.95 106.62
CA ASN A 62 113.58 120.45 107.23
C ASN A 62 112.32 120.86 106.44
N ALA A 63 112.34 122.03 105.82
CA ALA A 63 111.25 122.56 105.00
C ALA A 63 111.32 122.17 103.51
N THR A 64 112.28 121.34 103.09
CA THR A 64 112.42 120.96 101.67
C THR A 64 111.29 120.01 101.27
N PRO A 65 110.40 120.38 100.32
CA PRO A 65 109.27 119.53 99.94
C PRO A 65 109.71 118.23 99.27
N GLY A 66 108.95 117.16 99.48
CA GLY A 66 109.22 115.83 98.93
C GLY A 66 110.36 115.04 99.58
N ALA A 67 111.29 115.73 100.26
CA ALA A 67 112.40 115.09 100.98
C ALA A 67 111.90 114.19 102.11
N THR A 68 112.30 112.92 102.14
CA THR A 68 112.00 112.04 103.28
C THR A 68 112.84 112.42 104.50
N LYS A 69 112.44 111.97 105.68
CA LYS A 69 113.15 112.22 106.92
C LYS A 69 114.60 111.74 106.85
N GLU A 70 114.86 110.58 106.25
CA GLU A 70 116.22 110.06 106.05
C GLU A 70 117.06 111.00 105.17
N GLU A 71 116.51 111.48 104.04
CA GLU A 71 117.16 112.43 103.13
C GLU A 71 117.44 113.79 103.82
N ARG A 72 116.55 114.23 104.72
CA ARG A 72 116.70 115.47 105.53
C ARG A 72 117.72 115.31 106.67
N ASP A 73 117.66 114.21 107.42
CA ASP A 73 118.57 113.93 108.54
C ASP A 73 120.03 113.78 108.05
N GLU A 74 120.26 113.21 106.86
CA GLU A 74 121.60 113.14 106.25
C GLU A 74 122.17 114.54 105.94
N ALA A 75 121.39 115.40 105.27
CA ALA A 75 121.82 116.77 104.97
C ALA A 75 122.02 117.61 106.25
N ILE A 76 121.19 117.41 107.28
CA ILE A 76 121.37 118.04 108.61
C ILE A 76 122.65 117.55 109.29
N ALA A 77 123.02 116.27 109.15
CA ALA A 77 124.30 115.74 109.65
C ALA A 77 125.50 116.37 108.93
N GLN A 78 125.41 116.61 107.62
CA GLN A 78 126.44 117.34 106.87
C GLN A 78 126.57 118.80 107.36
N VAL A 79 125.46 119.52 107.55
CA VAL A 79 125.47 120.89 108.11
C VAL A 79 126.13 120.94 109.49
N ASN A 80 125.75 120.05 110.40
CA ASN A 80 126.31 120.01 111.75
C ASN A 80 127.81 119.66 111.75
N THR A 81 128.25 118.79 110.84
CA THR A 81 129.67 118.46 110.68
C THR A 81 130.48 119.66 110.18
N LEU A 82 129.96 120.39 109.19
CA LEU A 82 130.56 121.60 108.65
C LEU A 82 130.61 122.74 109.68
N LEU A 83 129.52 122.98 110.40
CA LEU A 83 129.41 124.00 111.46
C LEU A 83 130.50 123.80 112.53
N ASN A 84 130.61 122.57 113.07
CA ASN A 84 131.57 122.27 114.13
C ASN A 84 133.03 122.49 113.69
N ARG A 85 133.37 122.11 112.44
CA ARG A 85 134.69 122.39 111.82
C ARG A 85 134.98 123.90 111.83
N VAL A 86 134.10 124.69 111.24
CA VAL A 86 134.30 126.14 111.06
C VAL A 86 134.38 126.88 112.39
N ILE A 87 133.54 126.54 113.38
CA ILE A 87 133.57 127.20 114.70
C ILE A 87 134.92 126.99 115.39
N ASN A 88 135.54 125.83 115.22
CA ASN A 88 136.89 125.56 115.72
C ASN A 88 137.97 126.38 114.98
N ASP A 89 137.88 126.49 113.66
CA ASP A 89 138.83 127.25 112.84
C ASP A 89 138.76 128.76 113.15
N ILE A 90 137.55 129.32 113.33
CA ILE A 90 137.33 130.70 113.78
C ILE A 90 137.92 130.94 115.18
N ASN A 91 137.83 129.96 116.08
CA ASN A 91 138.39 130.05 117.43
C ASN A 91 139.93 130.09 117.43
N THR A 92 140.59 129.31 116.57
CA THR A 92 142.06 129.19 116.53
C THR A 92 142.75 130.30 115.73
N SER A 93 142.10 130.86 114.70
CA SER A 93 142.65 131.93 113.85
C SER A 93 143.18 133.15 114.63
N SER A 94 144.32 133.73 114.22
CA SER A 94 145.03 134.77 114.98
C SER A 94 144.85 136.21 114.46
N THR A 95 144.18 136.42 113.32
CA THR A 95 144.04 137.75 112.69
C THR A 95 142.61 138.04 112.22
N THR A 96 142.21 139.32 112.22
CA THR A 96 140.90 139.78 111.76
C THR A 96 140.55 139.29 110.34
N PRO A 97 141.39 139.49 109.30
CA PRO A 97 141.01 139.11 107.93
C PRO A 97 140.82 137.59 107.77
N MET A 98 141.57 136.77 108.51
CA MET A 98 141.45 135.31 108.44
C MET A 98 140.21 134.80 109.19
N VAL A 99 139.77 135.48 110.25
CA VAL A 99 138.46 135.23 110.89
C VAL A 99 137.30 135.58 109.97
N GLU A 100 137.41 136.68 109.21
CA GLU A 100 136.37 137.12 108.27
C GLU A 100 136.30 136.23 107.02
N ALA A 101 137.45 135.81 106.47
CA ALA A 101 137.49 134.85 105.37
C ALA A 101 136.87 133.48 105.74
N LEU A 102 137.16 132.98 106.96
CA LEU A 102 136.57 131.73 107.46
C LEU A 102 135.04 131.83 107.65
N ARG A 103 134.53 133.00 108.07
CA ARG A 103 133.08 133.27 108.12
C ARG A 103 132.45 133.16 106.73
N ASP A 104 133.03 133.82 105.74
CA ASP A 104 132.40 133.96 104.41
C ASP A 104 132.43 132.65 103.60
N VAL A 105 133.54 131.90 103.65
CA VAL A 105 133.62 130.54 103.07
C VAL A 105 132.56 129.64 103.71
N ALA A 106 132.44 129.66 105.04
CA ALA A 106 131.48 128.82 105.74
C ALA A 106 130.02 129.15 105.45
N ILE A 107 129.66 130.44 105.36
CA ILE A 107 128.30 130.87 105.00
C ILE A 107 127.91 130.34 103.61
N ASN A 108 128.86 130.32 102.68
CA ASN A 108 128.68 129.76 101.34
C ASN A 108 128.61 128.23 101.34
N ASP A 109 129.58 127.54 101.96
CA ASP A 109 129.61 126.07 102.05
C ASP A 109 128.33 125.53 102.72
N LEU A 110 127.88 126.16 103.81
CA LEU A 110 126.62 125.82 104.50
C LEU A 110 125.42 126.00 103.57
N GLY A 111 125.36 127.11 102.83
CA GLY A 111 124.26 127.43 101.92
C GLY A 111 124.07 126.45 100.76
N ASN A 112 125.08 125.61 100.46
CA ASN A 112 125.03 124.61 99.39
C ASN A 112 124.55 123.22 99.85
N ILE A 113 124.35 122.98 101.16
CA ILE A 113 123.89 121.68 101.66
C ILE A 113 122.36 121.58 101.57
N GLN A 114 121.86 120.56 100.86
CA GLN A 114 120.45 120.31 100.60
C GLN A 114 120.18 118.78 100.66
N PRO A 115 118.95 118.32 100.96
CA PRO A 115 118.63 116.91 100.97
C PRO A 115 118.51 116.36 99.53
N HIS A 116 118.97 115.13 99.33
CA HIS A 116 118.94 114.48 98.02
C HIS A 116 117.58 113.82 97.76
N VAL A 117 116.60 114.62 97.32
CA VAL A 117 115.20 114.17 97.17
C VAL A 117 115.05 113.20 96.01
N THR A 118 114.94 111.91 96.31
CA THR A 118 114.88 110.83 95.32
C THR A 118 113.79 109.80 95.61
N LYS A 119 113.64 109.35 96.86
CA LYS A 119 112.85 108.14 97.17
C LYS A 119 111.37 108.25 96.73
N LYS A 120 110.76 109.42 96.91
CA LYS A 120 109.39 109.67 96.42
C LYS A 120 109.29 109.74 94.90
N GLN A 121 110.29 110.30 94.23
CA GLN A 121 110.28 110.47 92.76
C GLN A 121 110.30 109.12 92.04
N GLU A 122 111.12 108.17 92.53
CA GLU A 122 111.17 106.80 92.02
C GLU A 122 109.82 106.07 92.18
N ALA A 123 109.21 106.15 93.36
CA ALA A 123 107.91 105.52 93.63
C ALA A 123 106.76 106.12 92.80
N ILE A 124 106.76 107.46 92.63
CA ILE A 124 105.83 108.16 91.73
C ILE A 124 105.99 107.67 90.28
N ALA A 125 107.22 107.52 89.79
CA ALA A 125 107.48 107.04 88.44
C ALA A 125 106.99 105.60 88.23
N ILE A 126 107.22 104.70 89.19
CA ILE A 126 106.77 103.30 89.15
C ILE A 126 105.24 103.22 89.08
N LEU A 127 104.53 103.96 89.93
CA LEU A 127 103.05 103.97 89.94
C LEU A 127 102.45 104.54 88.65
N ASN A 128 103.03 105.61 88.10
CA ASN A 128 102.57 106.20 86.84
C ASN A 128 102.81 105.26 85.63
N GLN A 129 103.94 104.55 85.59
CA GLN A 129 104.20 103.56 84.54
C GLN A 129 103.20 102.40 84.64
N LEU A 130 103.02 101.83 85.85
CA LEU A 130 102.07 100.74 86.08
C LEU A 130 100.64 101.12 85.70
N ALA A 131 100.18 102.32 86.04
CA ALA A 131 98.87 102.82 85.62
C ALA A 131 98.76 103.00 84.10
N THR A 132 99.84 103.42 83.44
CA THR A 132 99.89 103.54 81.97
C THR A 132 99.77 102.17 81.30
N ASP A 133 100.54 101.19 81.77
CA ASP A 133 100.52 99.81 81.25
C ASP A 133 99.15 99.16 81.50
N LYS A 134 98.60 99.29 82.71
CA LYS A 134 97.28 98.76 83.08
C LYS A 134 96.16 99.34 82.22
N LYS A 135 96.17 100.65 81.93
CA LYS A 135 95.22 101.28 81.00
C LYS A 135 95.42 100.80 79.57
N GLN A 136 96.64 100.50 79.14
CA GLN A 136 96.90 99.94 77.82
C GLN A 136 96.28 98.54 77.68
N ASP A 137 96.45 97.67 78.67
CA ASP A 137 95.87 96.33 78.69
C ASP A 137 94.33 96.38 78.61
N ILE A 138 93.69 97.21 79.44
CA ILE A 138 92.23 97.45 79.43
C ILE A 138 91.77 97.92 78.03
N ASN A 139 92.49 98.86 77.41
CA ASN A 139 92.17 99.34 76.07
C ASN A 139 92.28 98.24 75.00
N GLN A 140 93.25 97.33 75.11
CA GLN A 140 93.44 96.23 74.17
C GLN A 140 92.39 95.10 74.30
N ASN A 141 91.61 95.05 75.39
CA ASN A 141 90.61 94.02 75.58
C ASN A 141 89.43 94.11 74.59
N ILE A 142 89.44 93.31 73.52
CA ILE A 142 88.41 93.34 72.46
C ILE A 142 87.02 92.84 72.89
N ASN A 143 86.90 92.18 74.05
CA ASN A 143 85.61 91.70 74.55
C ASN A 143 84.87 92.73 75.40
N ALA A 144 85.58 93.70 76.00
CA ALA A 144 84.99 94.82 76.70
C ALA A 144 84.49 95.90 75.70
N THR A 145 83.35 96.52 75.99
CA THR A 145 82.87 97.72 75.29
C THR A 145 83.64 98.98 75.74
N THR A 146 83.44 100.09 75.02
CA THR A 146 84.07 101.37 75.34
C THR A 146 83.72 101.84 76.75
N GLU A 147 82.46 101.66 77.16
CA GLU A 147 81.96 102.04 78.47
C GLU A 147 82.49 101.12 79.59
N GLU A 148 82.58 99.80 79.33
CA GLU A 148 83.19 98.83 80.26
C GLU A 148 84.69 99.13 80.48
N LYS A 149 85.40 99.60 79.43
CA LYS A 149 86.80 100.05 79.51
C LYS A 149 86.95 101.37 80.24
N GLU A 150 86.13 102.37 79.91
CA GLU A 150 86.19 103.70 80.51
C GLU A 150 85.94 103.62 82.03
N ALA A 151 85.00 102.78 82.48
CA ALA A 151 84.81 102.49 83.90
C ALA A 151 86.08 101.95 84.57
N ALA A 152 86.76 100.95 83.97
CA ALA A 152 87.98 100.38 84.51
C ALA A 152 89.18 101.34 84.44
N ILE A 153 89.27 102.20 83.42
CA ILE A 153 90.31 103.23 83.30
C ILE A 153 90.15 104.32 84.37
N ASN A 154 88.91 104.76 84.64
CA ASN A 154 88.61 105.71 85.70
C ASN A 154 88.92 105.16 87.09
N GLU A 155 88.75 103.85 87.31
CA GLU A 155 89.22 103.19 88.53
C GLU A 155 90.76 103.20 88.63
N VAL A 156 91.48 102.97 87.51
CA VAL A 156 92.96 103.08 87.51
C VAL A 156 93.42 104.50 87.82
N ASP A 157 92.76 105.53 87.29
CA ASP A 157 93.05 106.94 87.65
C ASP A 157 92.77 107.23 89.12
N THR A 158 91.69 106.69 89.68
CA THR A 158 91.33 106.85 91.10
C THR A 158 92.37 106.20 92.02
N GLN A 159 92.68 104.93 91.79
CA GLN A 159 93.67 104.20 92.59
C GLN A 159 95.10 104.76 92.41
N LEU A 160 95.43 105.31 91.24
CA LEU A 160 96.69 106.05 91.05
C LEU A 160 96.71 107.34 91.87
N ALA A 161 95.65 108.14 91.85
CA ALA A 161 95.58 109.39 92.59
C ALA A 161 95.70 109.18 94.11
N ASP A 162 95.01 108.17 94.66
CA ASP A 162 95.11 107.80 96.08
C ASP A 162 96.51 107.26 96.43
N ALA A 163 97.11 106.43 95.58
CA ALA A 163 98.49 105.96 95.78
C ALA A 163 99.51 107.11 95.79
N LEU A 164 99.41 108.06 94.85
CA LEU A 164 100.28 109.24 94.79
C LEU A 164 100.09 110.15 96.02
N ASN A 165 98.86 110.31 96.50
CA ASN A 165 98.53 111.04 97.73
C ASN A 165 99.18 110.38 98.97
N HIS A 166 99.16 109.05 99.06
CA HIS A 166 99.86 108.33 100.13
C HIS A 166 101.39 108.46 100.05
N ILE A 167 101.98 108.52 98.85
CA ILE A 167 103.42 108.81 98.67
C ILE A 167 103.76 110.23 99.14
N ASP A 168 102.91 111.23 98.84
CA ASP A 168 103.14 112.61 99.31
C ASP A 168 103.02 112.73 100.84
N GLN A 169 102.09 112.01 101.46
CA GLN A 169 101.92 111.98 102.93
C GLN A 169 103.00 111.20 103.70
N ALA A 170 103.73 110.28 103.07
CA ALA A 170 104.78 109.49 103.72
C ALA A 170 105.97 110.36 104.19
N ASP A 171 106.41 110.24 105.45
CA ASP A 171 107.56 111.01 105.95
C ASP A 171 108.88 110.23 105.89
N THR A 172 108.84 108.89 105.94
CA THR A 172 110.05 108.03 105.91
C THR A 172 110.12 107.17 104.65
N ASN A 173 111.33 106.76 104.27
CA ASN A 173 111.57 105.85 103.13
C ASN A 173 110.71 104.57 103.21
N ALA A 174 110.52 104.00 104.41
CA ALA A 174 109.71 102.80 104.60
C ALA A 174 108.21 103.02 104.35
N GLN A 175 107.68 104.20 104.71
CA GLN A 175 106.30 104.58 104.40
C GLN A 175 106.10 104.83 102.90
N VAL A 176 107.12 105.34 102.20
CA VAL A 176 107.10 105.47 100.74
C VAL A 176 107.07 104.09 100.08
N ASP A 177 107.87 103.12 100.55
CA ASP A 177 107.84 101.74 100.07
C ASP A 177 106.50 101.04 100.33
N GLU A 178 105.89 101.24 101.51
CA GLU A 178 104.56 100.69 101.85
C GLU A 178 103.45 101.29 100.96
N ALA A 179 103.42 102.62 100.81
CA ALA A 179 102.47 103.29 99.92
C ALA A 179 102.64 102.85 98.45
N GLN A 180 103.89 102.66 97.98
CA GLN A 180 104.16 102.16 96.63
C GLN A 180 103.65 100.73 96.44
N GLN A 181 103.87 99.84 97.42
CA GLN A 181 103.38 98.45 97.36
C GLN A 181 101.85 98.37 97.39
N ASN A 182 101.21 99.16 98.26
CA ASN A 182 99.75 99.21 98.36
C ASN A 182 99.11 99.76 97.07
N GLY A 183 99.65 100.86 96.51
CA GLY A 183 99.21 101.39 95.21
C GLY A 183 99.45 100.41 94.05
N THR A 184 100.59 99.70 94.07
CA THR A 184 100.89 98.65 93.09
C THR A 184 99.87 97.51 93.16
N ALA A 185 99.48 97.09 94.36
CA ALA A 185 98.46 96.06 94.54
C ALA A 185 97.07 96.53 94.09
N ALA A 186 96.69 97.77 94.45
CA ALA A 186 95.41 98.37 94.07
C ALA A 186 95.25 98.45 92.54
N ILE A 187 96.20 99.06 91.83
CA ILE A 187 96.17 99.22 90.37
C ILE A 187 96.15 97.86 89.65
N ASN A 188 96.92 96.87 90.14
CA ASN A 188 96.94 95.53 89.53
C ASN A 188 95.62 94.78 89.71
N ASN A 189 94.95 94.91 90.86
CA ASN A 189 93.71 94.20 91.19
C ASN A 189 92.47 94.66 90.39
N ILE A 190 92.54 95.79 89.69
CA ILE A 190 91.44 96.27 88.83
C ILE A 190 91.17 95.27 87.71
N GLN A 191 89.90 94.96 87.45
CA GLN A 191 89.47 94.04 86.40
C GLN A 191 88.23 94.59 85.69
N GLU A 192 88.22 94.48 84.36
CA GLU A 192 87.10 94.90 83.52
C GLU A 192 85.85 94.06 83.80
N GLN A 193 84.71 94.72 84.04
CA GLN A 193 83.42 94.05 84.21
C GLN A 193 82.79 93.75 82.84
N ILE A 194 83.31 92.74 82.16
CA ILE A 194 82.87 92.36 80.80
C ILE A 194 81.56 91.57 80.88
N VAL A 195 80.44 92.20 80.49
CA VAL A 195 79.10 91.61 80.55
C VAL A 195 78.41 91.66 79.19
N LYS A 196 78.50 92.80 78.49
CA LYS A 196 77.58 93.13 77.38
C LYS A 196 77.71 92.19 76.18
N LYS A 197 78.94 91.96 75.69
CA LYS A 197 79.18 91.04 74.56
C LYS A 197 78.91 89.56 74.92
N PRO A 198 79.37 89.01 76.06
CA PRO A 198 79.00 87.67 76.51
C PRO A 198 77.49 87.40 76.53
N ASP A 199 76.71 88.27 77.17
CA ASP A 199 75.26 88.05 77.32
C ASP A 199 74.51 88.12 75.98
N ALA A 200 74.86 89.08 75.12
CA ALA A 200 74.28 89.15 73.79
C ALA A 200 74.60 87.90 72.93
N ARG A 201 75.82 87.35 73.02
CA ARG A 201 76.16 86.06 72.37
C ARG A 201 75.34 84.90 72.95
N ASN A 202 75.03 84.90 74.25
CA ASN A 202 74.22 83.87 74.90
C ASN A 202 72.75 83.94 74.43
N GLU A 203 72.14 85.13 74.44
CA GLU A 203 70.77 85.35 73.96
C GLU A 203 70.62 84.92 72.49
N ILE A 204 71.55 85.31 71.60
CA ILE A 204 71.55 84.91 70.18
C ILE A 204 71.67 83.39 70.04
N ASN A 205 72.51 82.72 70.85
CA ASN A 205 72.63 81.26 70.82
C ASN A 205 71.34 80.55 71.28
N GLN A 206 70.66 81.07 72.30
CA GLN A 206 69.38 80.53 72.74
C GLN A 206 68.32 80.71 71.65
N HIS A 207 68.17 81.92 71.12
CA HIS A 207 67.16 82.23 70.10
C HIS A 207 67.36 81.40 68.82
N TYR A 208 68.61 81.19 68.40
CA TYR A 208 68.98 80.27 67.34
C TYR A 208 68.52 78.82 67.64
N ASN A 209 68.75 78.30 68.85
CA ASN A 209 68.38 76.94 69.21
C ASN A 209 66.85 76.75 69.23
N ASP A 210 66.12 77.72 69.75
CA ASP A 210 64.66 77.73 69.75
C ASP A 210 64.11 77.76 68.30
N LYS A 211 64.71 78.58 67.42
CA LYS A 211 64.36 78.63 65.99
C LYS A 211 64.69 77.34 65.24
N LEU A 212 65.86 76.74 65.52
CA LEU A 212 66.26 75.43 64.99
C LEU A 212 65.26 74.34 65.38
N SER A 213 64.74 74.39 66.60
CA SER A 213 63.68 73.47 67.07
C SER A 213 62.38 73.66 66.29
N GLN A 214 61.95 74.89 66.04
CA GLN A 214 60.76 75.21 65.23
C GLN A 214 60.91 74.69 63.78
N ILE A 215 62.06 74.91 63.14
CA ILE A 215 62.35 74.42 61.78
C ILE A 215 62.26 72.88 61.72
N ASN A 216 62.91 72.19 62.65
CA ASN A 216 62.85 70.72 62.71
C ASN A 216 61.43 70.19 62.93
N GLN A 217 60.63 70.88 63.74
CA GLN A 217 59.23 70.53 64.05
C GLN A 217 58.21 70.93 62.97
N THR A 218 58.62 71.65 61.90
CA THR A 218 57.68 72.10 60.87
C THR A 218 56.96 70.91 60.20
N PRO A 219 55.61 70.87 60.17
CA PRO A 219 54.83 69.78 59.60
C PRO A 219 54.82 69.82 58.07
N ASP A 220 54.54 68.66 57.44
CA ASP A 220 54.61 68.37 55.99
C ASP A 220 55.98 68.62 55.31
N ALA A 221 56.82 69.51 55.82
CA ALA A 221 58.14 69.82 55.29
C ALA A 221 59.08 68.60 55.27
N THR A 222 59.78 68.41 54.15
CA THR A 222 60.78 67.36 53.96
C THR A 222 62.08 67.67 54.70
N THR A 223 62.96 66.68 54.76
CA THR A 223 64.34 66.84 55.24
C THR A 223 65.15 67.83 54.41
N ASP A 224 64.87 67.93 53.10
CA ASP A 224 65.59 68.81 52.18
C ASP A 224 65.13 70.28 52.33
N GLU A 225 63.82 70.51 52.43
CA GLU A 225 63.23 71.82 52.74
C GLU A 225 63.74 72.34 54.10
N LYS A 226 63.79 71.46 55.12
CA LYS A 226 64.35 71.79 56.44
C LYS A 226 65.86 72.06 56.39
N ALA A 227 66.64 71.27 55.66
CA ALA A 227 68.09 71.47 55.55
C ALA A 227 68.44 72.83 54.94
N ALA A 228 67.70 73.30 53.92
CA ALA A 228 67.87 74.62 53.34
C ALA A 228 67.59 75.75 54.37
N ALA A 229 66.52 75.62 55.16
CA ALA A 229 66.20 76.59 56.21
C ALA A 229 67.23 76.58 57.36
N ILE A 230 67.75 75.41 57.76
CA ILE A 230 68.82 75.29 58.76
C ILE A 230 70.11 75.95 58.24
N GLN A 231 70.49 75.74 56.98
CA GLN A 231 71.67 76.35 56.39
C GLN A 231 71.59 77.89 56.38
N LEU A 232 70.39 78.45 56.12
CA LEU A 232 70.17 79.90 56.21
C LEU A 232 70.25 80.40 57.66
N LEU A 233 69.69 79.65 58.61
CA LEU A 233 69.74 79.95 60.05
C LEU A 233 71.18 79.93 60.60
N ASP A 234 72.01 78.98 60.17
CA ASP A 234 73.43 78.90 60.52
C ASP A 234 74.22 80.13 60.04
N GLU A 235 73.99 80.58 58.81
CA GLU A 235 74.68 81.76 58.28
C GLU A 235 74.19 83.06 58.95
N GLN A 236 72.90 83.18 59.29
CA GLN A 236 72.40 84.31 60.10
C GLN A 236 73.00 84.31 61.52
N LYS A 237 73.14 83.13 62.16
CA LYS A 237 73.84 83.01 63.45
C LYS A 237 75.30 83.44 63.36
N LYS A 238 76.00 83.05 62.29
CA LYS A 238 77.41 83.43 62.07
C LYS A 238 77.54 84.95 61.89
N GLN A 239 76.74 85.56 61.03
CA GLN A 239 76.72 87.01 60.80
C GLN A 239 76.40 87.78 62.10
N ALA A 240 75.45 87.30 62.90
CA ALA A 240 75.13 87.85 64.21
C ALA A 240 76.32 87.85 65.19
N LEU A 241 77.00 86.72 65.33
CA LEU A 241 78.16 86.60 66.23
C LEU A 241 79.35 87.46 65.74
N GLU A 242 79.55 87.57 64.43
CA GLU A 242 80.55 88.48 63.84
C GLU A 242 80.22 89.96 64.13
N ALA A 243 78.95 90.37 64.04
CA ALA A 243 78.51 91.73 64.37
C ALA A 243 78.73 92.07 65.87
N ILE A 244 78.37 91.18 66.79
CA ILE A 244 78.61 91.37 68.24
C ILE A 244 80.10 91.46 68.57
N ASN A 245 80.95 90.75 67.82
CA ASN A 245 82.40 90.89 67.98
C ASN A 245 82.90 92.27 67.55
N GLN A 246 82.39 92.80 66.43
CA GLN A 246 82.78 94.08 65.83
C GLN A 246 82.23 95.32 66.56
N ALA A 247 81.08 95.22 67.22
CA ALA A 247 80.47 96.27 68.04
C ALA A 247 81.46 96.87 69.06
N GLN A 248 81.45 98.20 69.28
CA GLN A 248 82.42 98.89 70.15
C GLN A 248 81.78 99.51 71.40
N THR A 249 80.54 99.96 71.32
CA THR A 249 79.77 100.50 72.46
C THR A 249 78.70 99.52 72.94
N ASN A 250 78.15 99.75 74.13
CA ASN A 250 77.01 98.97 74.64
C ASN A 250 75.79 99.07 73.72
N ASN A 251 75.56 100.24 73.11
CA ASN A 251 74.49 100.46 72.13
C ASN A 251 74.71 99.66 70.84
N ASP A 252 75.94 99.59 70.32
CA ASP A 252 76.23 98.80 69.12
C ASP A 252 75.94 97.31 69.36
N VAL A 253 76.24 96.81 70.57
CA VAL A 253 75.97 95.42 70.95
C VAL A 253 74.46 95.16 71.05
N ASP A 254 73.67 96.08 71.60
CA ASP A 254 72.20 95.94 71.63
C ASP A 254 71.60 95.99 70.21
N GLN A 255 72.01 96.94 69.37
CA GLN A 255 71.50 97.05 67.99
C GLN A 255 71.86 95.82 67.15
N ALA A 256 73.10 95.32 67.27
CA ALA A 256 73.51 94.08 66.62
C ALA A 256 72.74 92.85 67.15
N LYS A 257 72.39 92.83 68.44
CA LYS A 257 71.56 91.76 69.04
C LYS A 257 70.12 91.80 68.54
N GLU A 258 69.49 92.98 68.51
CA GLU A 258 68.11 93.13 68.02
C GLU A 258 68.01 92.76 66.54
N GLN A 259 68.96 93.22 65.70
CA GLN A 259 68.99 92.84 64.29
C GLN A 259 69.27 91.34 64.10
N ALA A 260 70.14 90.75 64.91
CA ALA A 260 70.41 89.31 64.89
C ALA A 260 69.15 88.48 65.20
N ILE A 261 68.38 88.88 66.23
CA ILE A 261 67.13 88.21 66.60
C ILE A 261 66.11 88.34 65.47
N GLN A 262 65.91 89.53 64.90
CA GLN A 262 65.00 89.74 63.75
C GLN A 262 65.40 88.89 62.53
N ASN A 263 66.69 88.82 62.21
CA ASN A 263 67.21 88.03 61.10
C ASN A 263 67.04 86.52 61.31
N ILE A 264 67.29 86.04 62.54
CA ILE A 264 67.02 84.65 62.94
C ILE A 264 65.52 84.34 62.82
N ASP A 265 64.65 85.27 63.23
CA ASP A 265 63.20 85.06 63.17
C ASP A 265 62.62 85.10 61.75
N ALA A 266 63.24 85.86 60.85
CA ALA A 266 62.88 85.91 59.44
C ALA A 266 63.14 84.58 58.69
N VAL A 267 63.95 83.67 59.25
CA VAL A 267 64.16 82.34 58.65
C VAL A 267 62.91 81.47 58.81
N GLN A 268 62.41 80.96 57.69
CA GLN A 268 61.25 80.09 57.61
C GLN A 268 61.57 78.88 56.72
N VAL A 269 60.80 77.80 56.88
CA VAL A 269 60.84 76.64 55.98
C VAL A 269 59.85 76.89 54.86
N ASP A 270 60.29 76.81 53.61
CA ASP A 270 59.39 76.81 52.45
C ASP A 270 58.81 75.40 52.29
N VAL A 271 57.48 75.25 52.38
CA VAL A 271 56.80 73.95 52.47
C VAL A 271 55.92 73.76 51.26
N VAL A 272 56.47 73.14 50.22
CA VAL A 272 55.88 73.10 48.88
C VAL A 272 55.68 71.67 48.39
N VAL A 273 56.67 70.79 48.64
CA VAL A 273 56.77 69.52 47.91
C VAL A 273 55.67 68.52 48.27
N LYS A 274 55.26 68.42 49.54
CA LYS A 274 54.09 67.59 49.92
C LYS A 274 52.74 68.22 49.54
N PRO A 275 52.48 69.52 49.77
CA PRO A 275 51.27 70.18 49.27
C PRO A 275 51.04 69.99 47.75
N ASP A 276 52.05 70.27 46.92
CA ASP A 276 51.95 70.16 45.45
C ASP A 276 51.77 68.71 44.99
N ALA A 277 52.41 67.76 45.67
CA ALA A 277 52.21 66.33 45.45
C ALA A 277 50.76 65.90 45.70
N ARG A 278 50.12 66.37 46.79
CA ARG A 278 48.70 66.11 47.06
C ARG A 278 47.79 66.78 46.03
N HIS A 279 48.09 68.01 45.63
CA HIS A 279 47.30 68.74 44.63
C HIS A 279 47.34 68.07 43.25
N SER A 280 48.52 67.60 42.84
CA SER A 280 48.73 66.82 41.61
C SER A 280 47.95 65.50 41.65
N LEU A 281 48.00 64.81 42.78
CA LEU A 281 47.30 63.52 42.99
C LEU A 281 45.77 63.67 42.97
N GLU A 282 45.21 64.69 43.64
CA GLU A 282 43.77 64.98 43.62
C GLU A 282 43.30 65.39 42.21
N SER A 283 44.13 66.13 41.48
CA SER A 283 43.87 66.48 40.07
C SER A 283 43.82 65.24 39.17
N ALA A 284 44.81 64.34 39.28
CA ALA A 284 44.84 63.08 38.53
C ALA A 284 43.64 62.16 38.85
N LYS A 285 43.30 62.02 40.14
CA LYS A 285 42.13 61.26 40.61
C LYS A 285 40.81 61.83 40.07
N ASN A 286 40.63 63.16 40.08
CA ASN A 286 39.41 63.77 39.53
C ASN A 286 39.32 63.67 38.01
N ALA A 287 40.44 63.74 37.29
CA ALA A 287 40.49 63.47 35.85
C ALA A 287 40.11 62.01 35.56
N GLN A 288 40.71 61.05 36.27
CA GLN A 288 40.40 59.63 36.08
C GLN A 288 38.96 59.28 36.45
N GLN A 289 38.38 59.91 37.48
CA GLN A 289 36.98 59.74 37.82
C GLN A 289 36.04 60.13 36.66
N GLN A 290 36.39 61.15 35.86
CA GLN A 290 35.65 61.49 34.65
C GLN A 290 35.80 60.42 33.56
N VAL A 291 37.01 59.87 33.36
CA VAL A 291 37.27 58.77 32.41
C VAL A 291 36.48 57.51 32.79
N ILE A 292 36.50 57.12 34.06
CA ILE A 292 35.74 55.98 34.59
C ILE A 292 34.23 56.18 34.37
N ASN A 293 33.69 57.34 34.74
CA ASN A 293 32.27 57.66 34.57
C ASN A 293 31.82 57.74 33.09
N ALA A 294 32.75 58.06 32.18
CA ALA A 294 32.49 58.18 30.74
C ALA A 294 32.93 56.94 29.93
N THR A 295 33.34 55.85 30.59
CA THR A 295 33.80 54.63 29.91
C THR A 295 32.65 54.00 29.12
N PRO A 296 32.74 53.86 27.78
CA PRO A 296 31.70 53.22 26.99
C PRO A 296 31.50 51.75 27.38
N ASP A 297 30.32 51.21 27.14
CA ASP A 297 29.87 49.86 27.48
C ASP A 297 29.87 49.45 28.97
N ALA A 298 30.51 50.21 29.86
CA ALA A 298 30.47 49.95 31.29
C ALA A 298 29.04 50.09 31.86
N THR A 299 28.66 49.20 32.77
CA THR A 299 27.46 49.36 33.60
C THR A 299 27.74 50.21 34.84
N VAL A 300 26.68 50.73 35.48
CA VAL A 300 26.77 51.47 36.74
C VAL A 300 27.49 50.65 37.82
N GLU A 301 27.30 49.34 37.85
CA GLU A 301 27.99 48.43 38.76
C GLU A 301 29.49 48.32 38.45
N GLU A 302 29.88 48.11 37.18
CA GLU A 302 31.27 48.06 36.73
C GLU A 302 32.00 49.40 36.99
N ILE A 303 31.33 50.54 36.76
CA ILE A 303 31.80 51.89 37.09
C ILE A 303 32.05 52.04 38.59
N ASN A 304 31.07 51.67 39.44
CA ASN A 304 31.21 51.80 40.90
C ASN A 304 32.38 50.97 41.46
N THR A 305 32.62 49.76 40.93
CA THR A 305 33.80 48.95 41.30
C THR A 305 35.11 49.66 40.95
N ALA A 306 35.21 50.26 39.76
CA ALA A 306 36.40 51.04 39.37
C ALA A 306 36.59 52.30 40.23
N LEU A 307 35.52 53.02 40.58
CA LEU A 307 35.58 54.18 41.48
C LEU A 307 36.02 53.79 42.91
N GLN A 308 35.60 52.65 43.43
CA GLN A 308 36.07 52.16 44.73
C GLN A 308 37.59 51.87 44.70
N LYS A 309 38.07 51.21 43.65
CA LYS A 309 39.50 50.92 43.42
C LYS A 309 40.33 52.21 43.28
N LEU A 310 39.82 53.20 42.54
CA LEU A 310 40.45 54.52 42.39
C LEU A 310 40.62 55.22 43.75
N ASN A 311 39.58 55.23 44.58
CA ASN A 311 39.64 55.84 45.92
C ASN A 311 40.59 55.09 46.87
N GLN A 312 40.70 53.76 46.77
CA GLN A 312 41.68 52.98 47.54
C GLN A 312 43.12 53.38 47.17
N ILE A 313 43.44 53.46 45.87
CA ILE A 313 44.75 53.88 45.36
C ILE A 313 45.07 55.32 45.81
N PHE A 314 44.11 56.25 45.67
CA PHE A 314 44.28 57.64 46.10
C PHE A 314 44.59 57.79 47.60
N ASN A 315 43.97 56.97 48.45
CA ASN A 315 44.22 56.96 49.89
C ASN A 315 45.59 56.34 50.24
N GLN A 316 46.00 55.27 49.54
CA GLN A 316 47.34 54.68 49.67
C GLN A 316 48.43 55.66 49.26
N ALA A 317 48.23 56.37 48.14
CA ALA A 317 49.11 57.41 47.63
C ALA A 317 49.30 58.57 48.60
N ASN A 318 48.22 59.09 49.20
CA ASN A 318 48.30 60.10 50.25
C ASN A 318 49.09 59.63 51.47
N ASN A 319 48.98 58.34 51.84
CA ASN A 319 49.76 57.78 52.94
C ASN A 319 51.25 57.64 52.59
N ALA A 320 51.60 57.32 51.34
CA ALA A 320 52.98 57.32 50.87
C ALA A 320 53.61 58.73 50.87
N ILE A 321 52.90 59.74 50.34
CA ILE A 321 53.33 61.15 50.38
C ILE A 321 53.51 61.64 51.84
N ASN A 322 52.58 61.28 52.74
CA ASN A 322 52.73 61.56 54.17
C ASN A 322 54.03 60.98 54.75
N GLN A 323 54.33 59.71 54.45
CA GLN A 323 55.47 58.97 55.03
C GLN A 323 56.83 59.31 54.41
N ALA A 324 56.87 59.81 53.17
CA ALA A 324 58.08 60.25 52.50
C ALA A 324 58.84 61.33 53.31
N GLN A 325 60.16 61.23 53.36
CA GLN A 325 61.04 62.12 54.14
C GLN A 325 61.85 63.07 53.26
N THR A 326 62.19 62.70 52.03
CA THR A 326 62.93 63.53 51.06
C THR A 326 62.03 63.97 49.90
N ASN A 327 62.44 65.01 49.17
CA ASN A 327 61.77 65.50 47.96
C ASN A 327 61.69 64.42 46.88
N GLN A 328 62.75 63.60 46.74
CA GLN A 328 62.75 62.48 45.80
C GLN A 328 61.71 61.42 46.19
N GLN A 329 61.60 61.05 47.46
CA GLN A 329 60.61 60.06 47.92
C GLN A 329 59.16 60.54 47.71
N VAL A 330 58.90 61.84 47.88
CA VAL A 330 57.59 62.43 47.54
C VAL A 330 57.34 62.34 46.03
N THR A 331 58.34 62.70 45.20
CA THR A 331 58.26 62.64 43.74
C THR A 331 57.99 61.22 43.23
N ASP A 332 58.75 60.24 43.70
CA ASP A 332 58.61 58.82 43.33
C ASP A 332 57.22 58.28 43.71
N ALA A 333 56.77 58.57 44.95
CA ALA A 333 55.46 58.16 45.44
C ALA A 333 54.32 58.78 44.61
N THR A 334 54.43 60.07 44.25
CA THR A 334 53.45 60.76 43.41
C THR A 334 53.41 60.18 42.00
N GLN A 335 54.56 59.95 41.36
CA GLN A 335 54.60 59.44 39.98
C GLN A 335 54.02 58.03 39.87
N GLN A 336 54.42 57.11 40.75
CA GLN A 336 53.88 55.75 40.79
C GLN A 336 52.36 55.74 41.06
N SER A 337 51.91 56.61 41.97
CA SER A 337 50.48 56.73 42.31
C SER A 337 49.63 57.27 41.16
N ILE A 338 50.14 58.24 40.40
CA ILE A 338 49.46 58.79 39.22
C ILE A 338 49.36 57.74 38.10
N GLU A 339 50.39 56.91 37.91
CA GLU A 339 50.33 55.77 36.98
C GLU A 339 49.28 54.73 37.40
N MET A 340 49.22 54.36 38.69
CA MET A 340 48.20 53.45 39.21
C MET A 340 46.77 54.02 39.10
N ILE A 341 46.62 55.34 39.26
CA ILE A 341 45.36 56.06 39.02
C ILE A 341 44.96 55.94 37.54
N HIS A 342 45.82 56.35 36.59
CA HIS A 342 45.50 56.32 35.16
C HIS A 342 45.15 54.92 34.63
N ASN A 343 45.77 53.88 35.19
CA ASN A 343 45.51 52.47 34.83
C ASN A 343 44.24 51.87 35.46
N THR A 344 43.43 52.65 36.20
CA THR A 344 42.18 52.17 36.82
C THR A 344 40.96 52.48 35.95
N LEU A 345 40.37 51.43 35.35
CA LEU A 345 39.19 51.50 34.47
C LEU A 345 38.13 50.44 34.87
N PRO A 346 36.86 50.58 34.44
CA PRO A 346 35.84 49.52 34.51
C PRO A 346 36.19 48.28 33.68
N GLU A 347 35.78 47.10 34.16
CA GLU A 347 35.89 45.84 33.42
C GLU A 347 34.59 45.59 32.62
N THR A 348 34.53 46.09 31.38
CA THR A 348 33.31 46.20 30.55
C THR A 348 32.83 44.87 29.95
N THR A 349 32.39 43.95 30.81
CA THR A 349 32.12 42.55 30.46
C THR A 349 30.64 42.26 30.22
N VAL A 350 29.74 42.92 30.96
CA VAL A 350 28.32 42.53 31.02
C VAL A 350 27.60 42.74 29.67
N LYS A 351 27.71 43.93 29.07
CA LYS A 351 27.15 44.19 27.72
C LYS A 351 27.81 43.33 26.64
N THR A 352 29.13 43.20 26.70
CA THR A 352 29.93 42.42 25.75
C THR A 352 29.47 40.95 25.70
N ASN A 353 29.29 40.33 26.86
CA ASN A 353 28.80 38.96 26.95
C ASN A 353 27.33 38.83 26.49
N ALA A 354 26.47 39.78 26.84
CA ALA A 354 25.08 39.79 26.39
C ALA A 354 24.95 39.88 24.86
N ARG A 355 25.72 40.75 24.20
CA ARG A 355 25.75 40.87 22.72
C ARG A 355 26.27 39.59 22.06
N ASN A 356 27.34 39.00 22.58
CA ASN A 356 27.87 37.72 22.09
C ASN A 356 26.85 36.58 22.19
N ASN A 357 26.02 36.55 23.24
CA ASN A 357 24.98 35.54 23.39
C ASN A 357 23.77 35.77 22.47
N ILE A 358 23.39 37.02 22.19
CA ILE A 358 22.41 37.37 21.15
C ILE A 358 22.90 36.94 19.76
N GLU A 359 24.16 37.21 19.43
CA GLU A 359 24.81 36.74 18.19
C GLU A 359 24.72 35.21 18.07
N ASN A 360 25.12 34.48 19.10
CA ASN A 360 25.06 33.00 19.12
C ASN A 360 23.63 32.46 18.92
N GLN A 361 22.62 33.07 19.56
CA GLN A 361 21.21 32.64 19.40
C GLN A 361 20.63 33.02 18.02
N SER A 362 21.01 34.16 17.45
CA SER A 362 20.64 34.55 16.08
C SER A 362 21.17 33.57 15.04
N ASN A 363 22.45 33.18 15.14
CA ASN A 363 23.05 32.17 14.28
C ASN A 363 22.41 30.77 14.46
N LYS A 364 22.09 30.39 15.70
CA LYS A 364 21.36 29.14 15.99
C LYS A 364 19.96 29.13 15.37
N GLN A 365 19.21 30.22 15.47
CA GLN A 365 17.88 30.31 14.88
C GLN A 365 17.94 30.29 13.34
N THR A 366 18.91 30.98 12.77
CA THR A 366 19.21 30.96 11.33
C THR A 366 19.41 29.53 10.81
N GLN A 367 20.19 28.69 11.52
CA GLN A 367 20.38 27.29 11.13
C GLN A 367 19.08 26.47 11.23
N LEU A 368 18.23 26.71 12.23
CA LEU A 368 16.92 26.05 12.33
C LEU A 368 15.97 26.45 11.19
N ILE A 369 15.97 27.72 10.79
CA ILE A 369 15.21 28.22 9.62
C ILE A 369 15.71 27.56 8.32
N GLN A 370 17.02 27.54 8.10
CA GLN A 370 17.63 26.94 6.90
C GLN A 370 17.31 25.44 6.77
N ASN A 371 17.26 24.71 7.89
CA ASN A 371 16.93 23.29 7.95
C ASN A 371 15.42 22.95 7.90
N SER A 372 14.52 23.92 7.64
CA SER A 372 13.09 23.63 7.48
C SER A 372 12.78 23.00 6.12
N ASP A 373 12.40 21.71 6.06
CA ASP A 373 12.08 21.05 4.77
C ASP A 373 10.72 21.47 4.19
N GLU A 374 9.76 21.86 5.03
CA GLU A 374 8.41 22.27 4.59
C GLU A 374 8.30 23.76 4.24
N SER A 375 9.41 24.49 4.20
CA SER A 375 9.51 25.90 3.81
C SER A 375 10.32 26.08 2.53
N THR A 376 9.90 27.01 1.67
CA THR A 376 10.68 27.44 0.49
C THR A 376 11.85 28.35 0.87
N VAL A 377 12.81 28.56 -0.05
CA VAL A 377 13.93 29.49 0.12
C VAL A 377 13.43 30.92 0.35
N GLU A 378 12.35 31.33 -0.31
CA GLU A 378 11.72 32.63 -0.12
C GLU A 378 11.15 32.78 1.30
N GLU A 379 10.38 31.80 1.79
CA GLU A 379 9.83 31.77 3.16
C GLU A 379 10.93 31.70 4.24
N LYS A 380 12.08 31.08 3.93
CA LYS A 380 13.27 31.05 4.80
C LYS A 380 14.00 32.39 4.86
N ASN A 381 14.18 33.05 3.71
CA ASN A 381 14.87 34.34 3.64
C ASN A 381 14.10 35.43 4.41
N GLU A 382 12.77 35.45 4.31
CA GLU A 382 11.92 36.38 5.07
C GLU A 382 12.04 36.17 6.59
N ALA A 383 12.03 34.91 7.05
CA ALA A 383 12.24 34.60 8.47
C ALA A 383 13.67 34.87 8.96
N GLN A 384 14.69 34.66 8.12
CA GLN A 384 16.07 35.00 8.46
C GLN A 384 16.28 36.52 8.56
N GLU A 385 15.61 37.30 7.73
CA GLU A 385 15.63 38.77 7.82
C GLU A 385 14.94 39.28 9.10
N LEU A 386 13.81 38.67 9.50
CA LEU A 386 13.21 38.93 10.81
C LEU A 386 14.15 38.59 11.98
N VAL A 387 14.96 37.52 11.87
CA VAL A 387 16.00 37.18 12.86
C VAL A 387 17.12 38.23 12.91
N ASN A 388 17.52 38.81 11.78
CA ASN A 388 18.48 39.92 11.74
C ASN A 388 17.92 41.15 12.46
N GLN A 389 16.69 41.56 12.14
CA GLN A 389 16.04 42.73 12.74
C GLN A 389 15.83 42.55 14.26
N ALA A 390 15.45 41.35 14.70
CA ALA A 390 15.34 41.01 16.12
C ALA A 390 16.70 41.06 16.83
N LYS A 391 17.78 40.57 16.19
CA LYS A 391 19.16 40.67 16.68
C LYS A 391 19.60 42.12 16.84
N GLU A 392 19.45 42.95 15.81
CA GLU A 392 19.86 44.36 15.83
C GLU A 392 19.14 45.16 16.90
N GLN A 393 17.81 45.00 17.01
CA GLN A 393 17.05 45.68 18.06
C GLN A 393 17.39 45.15 19.47
N SER A 394 17.79 43.89 19.61
CA SER A 394 18.26 43.33 20.89
C SER A 394 19.63 43.89 21.30
N ILE A 395 20.58 44.01 20.37
CA ILE A 395 21.89 44.63 20.59
C ILE A 395 21.69 46.10 21.01
N LYS A 396 20.87 46.84 20.26
CA LYS A 396 20.52 48.24 20.58
C LYS A 396 19.89 48.41 21.96
N ASN A 397 19.06 47.47 22.42
CA ASN A 397 18.51 47.49 23.78
C ASN A 397 19.60 47.25 24.84
N ILE A 398 20.56 46.37 24.59
CA ILE A 398 21.72 46.11 25.48
C ILE A 398 22.65 47.34 25.54
N ASP A 399 22.89 47.98 24.40
CA ASP A 399 23.72 49.20 24.33
C ASP A 399 23.08 50.35 25.12
N GLN A 400 21.75 50.46 25.10
CA GLN A 400 20.97 51.47 25.83
C GLN A 400 20.78 51.20 27.32
N ALA A 401 20.99 49.97 27.80
CA ALA A 401 20.92 49.65 29.23
C ALA A 401 22.04 50.35 30.03
N HIS A 402 21.78 50.69 31.30
CA HIS A 402 22.77 51.35 32.17
C HIS A 402 23.25 50.46 33.32
N THR A 403 22.40 49.55 33.79
CA THR A 403 22.66 48.61 34.90
C THR A 403 22.77 47.17 34.42
N ASN A 404 23.37 46.29 35.23
CA ASN A 404 23.45 44.86 34.96
C ASN A 404 22.05 44.24 34.77
N GLN A 405 21.06 44.67 35.57
CA GLN A 405 19.69 44.16 35.50
C GLN A 405 18.97 44.57 34.19
N GLU A 406 19.20 45.80 33.70
CA GLU A 406 18.66 46.23 32.41
C GLU A 406 19.30 45.46 31.25
N VAL A 407 20.61 45.17 31.32
CA VAL A 407 21.30 44.33 30.32
C VAL A 407 20.73 42.90 30.32
N GLU A 408 20.54 42.30 31.49
CA GLU A 408 19.91 40.98 31.63
C GLU A 408 18.47 40.97 31.07
N THR A 409 17.70 42.04 31.32
CA THR A 409 16.33 42.19 30.82
C THR A 409 16.30 42.33 29.29
N ALA A 410 17.17 43.18 28.72
CA ALA A 410 17.32 43.36 27.28
C ALA A 410 17.77 42.07 26.58
N TYR A 411 18.72 41.35 27.18
CA TYR A 411 19.21 40.05 26.75
C TYR A 411 18.10 39.00 26.70
N ASN A 412 17.39 38.78 27.82
CA ASN A 412 16.35 37.75 27.91
C ASN A 412 15.19 38.02 26.93
N ASN A 413 14.75 39.28 26.82
CA ASN A 413 13.74 39.69 25.84
C ASN A 413 14.21 39.47 24.39
N GLY A 414 15.49 39.72 24.10
CA GLY A 414 16.07 39.50 22.78
C GLY A 414 16.18 38.02 22.41
N ILE A 415 16.60 37.17 23.34
CA ILE A 415 16.63 35.70 23.18
C ILE A 415 15.22 35.17 22.84
N GLN A 416 14.19 35.59 23.59
CA GLN A 416 12.80 35.21 23.32
C GLN A 416 12.33 35.73 21.94
N SER A 417 12.65 36.99 21.62
CA SER A 417 12.25 37.63 20.36
C SER A 417 12.83 36.95 19.14
N ILE A 418 14.05 36.39 19.24
CA ILE A 418 14.67 35.59 18.17
C ILE A 418 14.09 34.17 18.13
N GLN A 419 13.94 33.50 19.28
CA GLN A 419 13.54 32.08 19.34
C GLN A 419 12.14 31.79 18.77
N GLN A 420 11.22 32.75 18.84
CA GLN A 420 9.86 32.62 18.32
C GLN A 420 9.75 32.74 16.79
N ILE A 421 10.82 33.14 16.08
CA ILE A 421 10.79 33.36 14.64
C ILE A 421 11.00 32.04 13.91
N SER A 422 10.03 31.65 13.09
CA SER A 422 10.03 30.43 12.27
C SER A 422 9.62 30.76 10.83
N PRO A 423 10.06 29.96 9.83
CA PRO A 423 9.69 30.19 8.44
C PRO A 423 8.25 29.76 8.17
N SER A 424 7.60 30.44 7.23
CA SER A 424 6.30 30.00 6.71
C SER A 424 6.43 28.62 6.04
N THR A 425 5.35 27.85 6.06
CA THR A 425 5.17 26.58 5.33
C THR A 425 3.92 26.60 4.44
N ALA A 426 3.33 27.78 4.26
CA ALA A 426 2.04 27.97 3.59
C ALA A 426 2.08 27.56 2.12
N ILE A 427 3.19 27.80 1.42
CA ILE A 427 3.30 27.53 -0.01
C ILE A 427 3.23 26.03 -0.31
N LYS A 428 4.06 25.22 0.38
CA LYS A 428 3.98 23.76 0.28
C LYS A 428 2.64 23.23 0.79
N THR A 429 2.18 23.68 1.96
CA THR A 429 0.90 23.25 2.55
C THR A 429 -0.28 23.45 1.61
N ASN A 430 -0.42 24.64 1.02
CA ASN A 430 -1.54 24.96 0.11
C ASN A 430 -1.47 24.15 -1.19
N ALA A 431 -0.27 23.88 -1.72
CA ALA A 431 -0.08 23.01 -2.87
C ALA A 431 -0.51 21.56 -2.58
N ARG A 432 -0.08 20.98 -1.43
CA ARG A 432 -0.52 19.65 -0.98
C ARG A 432 -2.04 19.55 -0.86
N GLN A 433 -2.68 20.54 -0.22
CA GLN A 433 -4.13 20.60 -0.06
C GLN A 433 -4.86 20.65 -1.41
N THR A 434 -4.37 21.47 -2.35
CA THR A 434 -4.95 21.62 -3.70
C THR A 434 -4.91 20.29 -4.47
N ILE A 435 -3.76 19.60 -4.47
CA ILE A 435 -3.58 18.29 -5.13
C ILE A 435 -4.47 17.23 -4.47
N SER A 436 -4.47 17.15 -3.14
CA SER A 436 -5.29 16.18 -2.40
C SER A 436 -6.79 16.38 -2.66
N LYS A 437 -7.25 17.63 -2.78
CA LYS A 437 -8.64 17.96 -3.10
C LYS A 437 -8.99 17.56 -4.54
N ALA A 438 -8.13 17.88 -5.51
CA ALA A 438 -8.33 17.50 -6.90
C ALA A 438 -8.39 15.97 -7.10
N ILE A 439 -7.59 15.20 -6.34
CA ILE A 439 -7.67 13.73 -6.35
C ILE A 439 -8.98 13.23 -5.75
N GLN A 440 -9.40 13.72 -4.58
CA GLN A 440 -10.70 13.34 -3.98
C GLN A 440 -11.89 13.61 -4.93
N ASP A 441 -11.88 14.74 -5.65
CA ASP A 441 -12.92 15.08 -6.62
C ASP A 441 -12.85 14.21 -7.89
N LYS A 442 -11.68 13.68 -8.24
CA LYS A 442 -11.49 12.69 -9.33
C LYS A 442 -11.91 11.27 -8.90
N GLU A 443 -11.68 10.91 -7.64
CA GLU A 443 -12.01 9.60 -7.06
C GLU A 443 -13.53 9.45 -6.80
N LYS A 444 -14.21 10.51 -6.36
CA LYS A 444 -15.65 10.48 -6.05
C LYS A 444 -16.53 9.84 -7.16
N PRO A 445 -16.50 10.28 -8.44
CA PRO A 445 -17.33 9.66 -9.48
C PRO A 445 -16.94 8.22 -9.78
N VAL A 446 -15.73 7.77 -9.42
CA VAL A 446 -15.30 6.36 -9.56
C VAL A 446 -15.91 5.49 -8.47
N LEU A 447 -16.05 5.98 -7.24
CA LEU A 447 -16.79 5.30 -6.17
C LEU A 447 -18.27 5.13 -6.54
N GLU A 448 -18.89 6.19 -7.07
CA GLU A 448 -20.32 6.25 -7.42
C GLU A 448 -20.67 5.49 -8.71
N ASN A 449 -19.70 5.14 -9.55
CA ASN A 449 -19.89 4.43 -10.82
C ASN A 449 -20.47 3.01 -10.60
N GLN A 450 -21.60 2.68 -11.25
CA GLN A 450 -22.27 1.38 -11.12
C GLN A 450 -21.84 0.35 -12.18
N GLU A 451 -21.26 0.78 -13.29
CA GLU A 451 -20.69 -0.08 -14.34
C GLU A 451 -19.36 -0.72 -13.93
N ALA A 452 -18.66 -0.07 -13.00
CA ALA A 452 -17.40 -0.55 -12.44
C ALA A 452 -17.57 -1.62 -11.35
N THR A 453 -16.70 -2.63 -11.40
CA THR A 453 -16.44 -3.56 -10.30
C THR A 453 -15.55 -2.94 -9.22
N GLN A 454 -15.51 -3.54 -8.03
CA GLN A 454 -14.67 -3.07 -6.94
C GLN A 454 -13.17 -3.22 -7.26
N GLU A 455 -12.78 -4.24 -8.03
CA GLU A 455 -11.39 -4.39 -8.48
C GLU A 455 -10.94 -3.26 -9.42
N GLU A 456 -11.78 -2.89 -10.40
CA GLU A 456 -11.51 -1.76 -11.31
C GLU A 456 -11.41 -0.44 -10.53
N LYS A 457 -12.34 -0.20 -9.59
CA LYS A 457 -12.29 0.97 -8.69
C LYS A 457 -10.98 0.99 -7.89
N ASN A 458 -10.64 -0.12 -7.23
CA ASN A 458 -9.45 -0.22 -6.39
C ASN A 458 -8.15 0.01 -7.16
N GLN A 459 -8.06 -0.47 -8.41
CA GLN A 459 -6.91 -0.18 -9.29
C GLN A 459 -6.76 1.32 -9.58
N PHE A 460 -7.87 2.02 -9.87
CA PHE A 460 -7.83 3.48 -10.09
C PHE A 460 -7.46 4.24 -8.80
N MET A 461 -8.07 3.89 -7.65
CA MET A 461 -7.72 4.48 -6.34
C MET A 461 -6.23 4.29 -6.02
N THR A 462 -5.67 3.10 -6.28
CA THR A 462 -4.25 2.80 -6.04
C THR A 462 -3.35 3.70 -6.91
N LYS A 463 -3.70 3.89 -8.19
CA LYS A 463 -2.99 4.80 -9.10
C LYS A 463 -3.04 6.25 -8.60
N MET A 464 -4.20 6.72 -8.13
CA MET A 464 -4.37 8.08 -7.61
C MET A 464 -3.62 8.31 -6.29
N ASN A 465 -3.65 7.34 -5.37
CA ASN A 465 -2.92 7.43 -4.11
C ASN A 465 -1.39 7.35 -4.32
N THR A 466 -0.93 6.61 -5.33
CA THR A 466 0.49 6.63 -5.76
C THR A 466 0.87 8.02 -6.29
N LEU A 467 0.07 8.58 -7.21
CA LEU A 467 0.30 9.92 -7.77
C LEU A 467 0.27 11.02 -6.68
N LEU A 468 -0.63 10.92 -5.70
CA LEU A 468 -0.67 11.81 -4.55
C LEU A 468 0.62 11.73 -3.72
N ASN A 469 1.15 10.54 -3.48
CA ASN A 469 2.39 10.33 -2.73
C ASN A 469 3.60 10.89 -3.50
N ASP A 470 3.71 10.60 -4.79
CA ASP A 470 4.82 11.05 -5.63
C ASP A 470 4.85 12.58 -5.76
N LEU A 471 3.69 13.22 -5.97
CA LEU A 471 3.55 14.68 -5.98
C LEU A 471 3.85 15.30 -4.61
N ASN A 472 3.43 14.67 -3.51
CA ASN A 472 3.78 15.12 -2.16
C ASN A 472 5.30 15.04 -1.89
N GLN A 473 5.96 13.97 -2.31
CA GLN A 473 7.41 13.84 -2.19
C GLN A 473 8.16 14.84 -3.06
N GLN A 474 7.62 15.19 -4.23
CA GLN A 474 8.22 16.23 -5.06
C GLN A 474 8.06 17.62 -4.39
N ILE A 475 6.87 17.96 -3.87
CA ILE A 475 6.67 19.20 -3.11
C ILE A 475 7.61 19.31 -1.88
N THR A 476 7.94 18.22 -1.20
CA THR A 476 8.97 18.25 -0.14
C THR A 476 10.35 18.64 -0.71
N LYS A 477 10.74 18.09 -1.87
CA LYS A 477 12.05 18.35 -2.52
C LYS A 477 12.15 19.73 -3.16
N ASP A 478 11.04 20.26 -3.68
CA ASP A 478 10.97 21.57 -4.34
C ASP A 478 11.47 22.65 -3.38
N THR A 479 12.39 23.50 -3.84
CA THR A 479 13.11 24.43 -2.96
C THR A 479 12.55 25.84 -3.01
N THR A 480 11.94 26.24 -4.12
CA THR A 480 11.42 27.58 -4.39
C THR A 480 9.90 27.61 -4.54
N ASN A 481 9.30 28.79 -4.41
CA ASN A 481 7.87 29.00 -4.67
C ASN A 481 7.48 28.56 -6.09
N GLN A 482 8.35 28.81 -7.07
CA GLN A 482 8.09 28.47 -8.47
C GLN A 482 8.15 26.96 -8.73
N GLU A 483 9.06 26.23 -8.10
CA GLU A 483 9.11 24.76 -8.21
C GLU A 483 7.84 24.12 -7.63
N VAL A 484 7.44 24.52 -6.42
CA VAL A 484 6.19 24.04 -5.79
C VAL A 484 4.97 24.38 -6.65
N ALA A 485 4.93 25.58 -7.26
CA ALA A 485 3.87 25.96 -8.18
C ALA A 485 3.84 25.07 -9.44
N ASN A 486 5.00 24.81 -10.05
CA ASN A 486 5.15 23.95 -11.22
C ASN A 486 4.70 22.50 -10.92
N THR A 487 5.14 21.93 -9.80
CA THR A 487 4.74 20.58 -9.37
C THR A 487 3.24 20.49 -9.11
N LYS A 488 2.65 21.52 -8.50
CA LYS A 488 1.20 21.64 -8.32
C LYS A 488 0.45 21.64 -9.66
N ASP A 489 0.84 22.49 -10.61
CA ASP A 489 0.11 22.64 -11.88
C ASP A 489 0.29 21.42 -12.80
N ASN A 490 1.50 20.87 -12.90
CA ASN A 490 1.76 19.61 -13.60
C ASN A 490 1.03 18.42 -12.93
N GLY A 491 0.92 18.42 -11.60
CA GLY A 491 0.16 17.44 -10.84
C GLY A 491 -1.32 17.47 -11.17
N LEU A 492 -1.93 18.66 -11.22
CA LEU A 492 -3.33 18.85 -11.61
C LEU A 492 -3.60 18.33 -13.03
N VAL A 493 -2.72 18.61 -13.99
CA VAL A 493 -2.82 18.05 -15.36
C VAL A 493 -2.71 16.52 -15.35
N SER A 494 -1.83 15.94 -14.53
CA SER A 494 -1.65 14.47 -14.42
C SER A 494 -2.86 13.76 -13.80
N ILE A 495 -3.56 14.44 -12.87
CA ILE A 495 -4.83 14.00 -12.29
C ILE A 495 -5.94 14.11 -13.33
N GLU A 496 -6.01 15.21 -14.09
CA GLU A 496 -7.02 15.40 -15.13
C GLU A 496 -6.90 14.32 -16.23
N GLN A 497 -5.69 14.07 -16.73
CA GLN A 497 -5.39 13.04 -17.73
C GLN A 497 -5.63 11.60 -17.24
N SER A 498 -5.78 11.36 -15.94
CA SER A 498 -6.11 10.05 -15.40
C SER A 498 -7.60 9.76 -15.55
N VAL A 499 -7.99 9.29 -16.73
CA VAL A 499 -9.35 8.86 -17.05
C VAL A 499 -9.65 7.48 -16.44
N PHE A 500 -10.85 7.32 -15.89
CA PHE A 500 -11.39 6.02 -15.45
C PHE A 500 -12.33 5.46 -16.51
N GLN A 501 -12.16 4.20 -16.91
CA GLN A 501 -12.98 3.50 -17.89
C GLN A 501 -13.19 2.04 -17.43
N PRO A 502 -14.32 1.70 -16.81
CA PRO A 502 -14.65 0.31 -16.50
C PRO A 502 -15.08 -0.43 -17.78
N THR A 503 -14.76 -1.71 -17.85
CA THR A 503 -14.96 -2.56 -19.04
C THR A 503 -15.55 -3.92 -18.70
N VAL A 504 -15.31 -4.47 -17.51
CA VAL A 504 -15.61 -5.88 -17.19
C VAL A 504 -17.10 -6.23 -17.35
N LYS A 505 -18.01 -5.35 -16.90
CA LYS A 505 -19.46 -5.56 -17.13
C LYS A 505 -19.86 -5.41 -18.59
N GLN A 506 -19.29 -4.45 -19.30
CA GLN A 506 -19.60 -4.21 -20.72
C GLN A 506 -19.18 -5.40 -21.59
N ASP A 507 -17.96 -5.91 -21.42
CA ASP A 507 -17.45 -7.06 -22.15
C ASP A 507 -18.25 -8.33 -21.87
N ALA A 508 -18.67 -8.55 -20.62
CA ALA A 508 -19.50 -9.70 -20.25
C ALA A 508 -20.91 -9.63 -20.87
N ARG A 509 -21.53 -8.44 -20.92
CA ARG A 509 -22.82 -8.24 -21.61
C ARG A 509 -22.70 -8.50 -23.11
N ILE A 510 -21.64 -8.02 -23.76
CA ILE A 510 -21.38 -8.24 -25.20
C ILE A 510 -21.28 -9.75 -25.50
N LYS A 511 -20.49 -10.50 -24.72
CA LYS A 511 -20.35 -11.96 -24.91
C LYS A 511 -21.67 -12.71 -24.74
N ILE A 512 -22.47 -12.37 -23.73
CA ILE A 512 -23.80 -12.97 -23.53
C ILE A 512 -24.75 -12.65 -24.69
N GLN A 513 -24.69 -11.44 -25.24
CA GLN A 513 -25.46 -11.04 -26.42
C GLN A 513 -25.05 -11.85 -27.66
N GLU A 514 -23.74 -11.93 -27.97
CA GLU A 514 -23.22 -12.75 -29.07
C GLU A 514 -23.54 -14.25 -28.92
N PHE A 515 -23.60 -14.77 -27.70
CA PHE A 515 -23.90 -16.17 -27.41
C PHE A 515 -25.41 -16.46 -27.56
N ALA A 516 -26.26 -15.50 -27.15
CA ALA A 516 -27.70 -15.56 -27.36
C ALA A 516 -28.10 -15.45 -28.84
N GLU A 517 -27.37 -14.67 -29.63
CA GLU A 517 -27.58 -14.58 -31.09
C GLU A 517 -27.29 -15.92 -31.77
N LYS A 518 -26.18 -16.58 -31.42
CA LYS A 518 -25.87 -17.95 -31.91
C LYS A 518 -26.93 -18.98 -31.48
N GLN A 519 -27.43 -18.92 -30.24
CA GLN A 519 -28.51 -19.81 -29.81
C GLN A 519 -29.84 -19.50 -30.53
N THR A 520 -30.10 -18.23 -30.86
CA THR A 520 -31.25 -17.80 -31.67
C THR A 520 -31.19 -18.38 -33.08
N GLU A 521 -30.01 -18.42 -33.72
CA GLU A 521 -29.83 -19.09 -35.00
C GLU A 521 -30.11 -20.61 -34.90
N LEU A 522 -29.58 -21.29 -33.89
CA LEU A 522 -29.79 -22.74 -33.67
C LEU A 522 -31.28 -23.08 -33.45
N ILE A 523 -31.99 -22.28 -32.66
CA ILE A 523 -33.44 -22.44 -32.43
C ILE A 523 -34.22 -22.27 -33.75
N ASN A 524 -33.89 -21.25 -34.54
CA ASN A 524 -34.60 -20.97 -35.80
C ASN A 524 -34.37 -22.03 -36.88
N HIS A 525 -33.17 -22.63 -36.96
CA HIS A 525 -32.82 -23.64 -37.96
C HIS A 525 -33.30 -25.07 -37.64
N SER A 526 -33.95 -25.32 -36.50
CA SER A 526 -34.52 -26.66 -36.19
C SER A 526 -35.65 -27.03 -37.16
N GLU A 527 -35.47 -28.03 -38.02
CA GLU A 527 -36.43 -28.35 -39.09
C GLU A 527 -37.67 -29.14 -38.61
N ASP A 528 -37.49 -30.03 -37.62
CA ASP A 528 -38.60 -30.75 -36.97
C ASP A 528 -39.50 -29.81 -36.14
N ALA A 529 -38.98 -28.69 -35.63
CA ALA A 529 -39.73 -27.80 -34.75
C ALA A 529 -40.74 -26.93 -35.51
N THR A 530 -41.95 -26.79 -34.95
CA THR A 530 -42.92 -25.81 -35.44
C THR A 530 -42.56 -24.39 -35.00
N ASN A 531 -43.17 -23.39 -35.64
CA ASN A 531 -42.98 -21.98 -35.30
C ASN A 531 -43.41 -21.70 -33.85
N GLU A 532 -44.45 -22.36 -33.35
CA GLU A 532 -44.89 -22.24 -31.96
C GLU A 532 -43.87 -22.85 -30.97
N GLU A 533 -43.32 -24.02 -31.29
CA GLU A 533 -42.26 -24.68 -30.49
C GLU A 533 -40.96 -23.84 -30.48
N LYS A 534 -40.60 -23.21 -31.61
CA LYS A 534 -39.47 -22.27 -31.73
C LYS A 534 -39.69 -20.99 -30.94
N ASN A 535 -40.84 -20.33 -31.11
CA ASN A 535 -41.15 -19.08 -30.43
C ASN A 535 -41.13 -19.27 -28.90
N ASN A 536 -41.60 -20.41 -28.40
CA ASN A 536 -41.53 -20.73 -26.97
C ASN A 536 -40.08 -20.90 -26.46
N ALA A 537 -39.16 -21.40 -27.30
CA ALA A 537 -37.74 -21.47 -26.99
C ALA A 537 -37.06 -20.09 -27.07
N LEU A 538 -37.41 -19.26 -28.07
CA LEU A 538 -36.91 -17.87 -28.19
C LEU A 538 -37.37 -16.98 -27.03
N GLU A 539 -38.60 -17.13 -26.56
CA GLU A 539 -39.12 -16.36 -25.42
C GLU A 539 -38.43 -16.76 -24.10
N LYS A 540 -38.19 -18.06 -23.90
CA LYS A 540 -37.35 -18.57 -22.79
C LYS A 540 -35.92 -18.04 -22.89
N LEU A 541 -35.32 -18.08 -24.08
CA LEU A 541 -33.97 -17.56 -24.32
C LEU A 541 -33.89 -16.07 -23.95
N LYS A 542 -34.83 -15.26 -24.44
CA LYS A 542 -34.91 -13.83 -24.11
C LYS A 542 -35.01 -13.59 -22.60
N ALA A 543 -35.94 -14.26 -21.92
CA ALA A 543 -36.11 -14.13 -20.46
C ALA A 543 -34.86 -14.58 -19.68
N THR A 544 -34.16 -15.62 -20.15
CA THR A 544 -32.89 -16.07 -19.59
C THR A 544 -31.78 -15.03 -19.79
N VAL A 545 -31.64 -14.45 -20.99
CA VAL A 545 -30.67 -13.37 -21.27
C VAL A 545 -30.95 -12.15 -20.40
N GLU A 546 -32.20 -11.67 -20.33
CA GLU A 546 -32.58 -10.55 -19.47
C GLU A 546 -32.23 -10.81 -17.99
N ASN A 547 -32.36 -12.05 -17.51
CA ASN A 547 -31.93 -12.41 -16.17
C ASN A 547 -30.40 -12.34 -16.00
N ILE A 548 -29.63 -12.91 -16.93
CA ILE A 548 -28.15 -12.92 -16.91
C ILE A 548 -27.59 -11.49 -16.98
N ILE A 549 -28.11 -10.65 -17.86
CA ILE A 549 -27.71 -9.24 -17.98
C ILE A 549 -27.98 -8.48 -16.68
N ASN A 550 -29.09 -8.76 -16.00
CA ASN A 550 -29.36 -8.20 -14.67
C ASN A 550 -28.39 -8.73 -13.59
N GLN A 551 -27.98 -10.00 -13.64
CA GLN A 551 -26.93 -10.51 -12.74
C GLN A 551 -25.57 -9.83 -12.99
N ILE A 552 -25.18 -9.62 -14.25
CA ILE A 552 -23.95 -8.89 -14.62
C ILE A 552 -24.03 -7.42 -14.15
N ASN A 553 -25.15 -6.75 -14.34
CA ASN A 553 -25.35 -5.36 -13.92
C ASN A 553 -25.30 -5.21 -12.39
N THR A 554 -25.86 -6.15 -11.63
CA THR A 554 -25.91 -6.10 -10.15
C THR A 554 -24.67 -6.66 -9.46
N ALA A 555 -23.82 -7.42 -10.15
CA ALA A 555 -22.53 -7.87 -9.63
C ALA A 555 -21.63 -6.69 -9.22
N THR A 556 -20.90 -6.84 -8.12
CA THR A 556 -19.95 -5.83 -7.61
C THR A 556 -18.49 -6.22 -7.79
N MET A 557 -18.20 -7.50 -8.08
CA MET A 557 -16.84 -8.05 -8.22
C MET A 557 -16.60 -8.66 -9.60
N ASN A 558 -15.36 -8.64 -10.11
CA ASN A 558 -14.97 -9.32 -11.36
C ASN A 558 -15.33 -10.81 -11.33
N SER A 559 -15.15 -11.46 -10.18
CA SER A 559 -15.49 -12.87 -9.97
C SER A 559 -16.99 -13.16 -10.13
N GLN A 560 -17.85 -12.24 -9.72
CA GLN A 560 -19.31 -12.36 -9.86
C GLN A 560 -19.76 -12.11 -11.31
N VAL A 561 -19.16 -11.14 -12.01
CA VAL A 561 -19.43 -10.90 -13.43
C VAL A 561 -19.04 -12.13 -14.27
N ASN A 562 -17.85 -12.69 -14.05
CA ASN A 562 -17.39 -13.91 -14.71
C ASN A 562 -18.27 -15.13 -14.39
N LEU A 563 -18.75 -15.25 -13.14
CA LEU A 563 -19.67 -16.32 -12.74
C LEU A 563 -21.03 -16.19 -13.42
N ALA A 564 -21.59 -14.97 -13.50
CA ALA A 564 -22.84 -14.70 -14.21
C ALA A 564 -22.71 -14.95 -15.72
N GLN A 565 -21.56 -14.60 -16.32
CA GLN A 565 -21.27 -14.90 -17.73
C GLN A 565 -21.21 -16.42 -17.98
N ASN A 566 -20.38 -17.16 -17.25
CA ASN A 566 -20.19 -18.60 -17.45
C ASN A 566 -21.47 -19.43 -17.16
N ASN A 567 -22.20 -19.07 -16.10
CA ASN A 567 -23.50 -19.68 -15.79
C ASN A 567 -24.54 -19.32 -16.87
N GLY A 568 -24.46 -18.09 -17.41
CA GLY A 568 -25.34 -17.61 -18.45
C GLY A 568 -25.17 -18.33 -19.78
N GLU A 569 -23.93 -18.48 -20.26
CA GLU A 569 -23.59 -19.29 -21.44
C GLU A 569 -24.10 -20.74 -21.27
N SER A 570 -23.88 -21.33 -20.09
CA SER A 570 -24.36 -22.67 -19.75
C SER A 570 -25.90 -22.77 -19.77
N ALA A 571 -26.60 -21.76 -19.25
CA ALA A 571 -28.07 -21.71 -19.21
C ALA A 571 -28.69 -21.43 -20.58
N ILE A 572 -28.01 -20.66 -21.45
CA ILE A 572 -28.43 -20.40 -22.83
C ILE A 572 -28.26 -21.66 -23.70
N SER A 573 -27.13 -22.35 -23.58
CA SER A 573 -26.76 -23.49 -24.44
C SER A 573 -27.73 -24.69 -24.37
N ILE A 574 -28.55 -24.78 -23.32
CA ILE A 574 -29.55 -25.86 -23.15
C ILE A 574 -30.96 -25.51 -23.68
N ILE A 575 -31.17 -24.29 -24.20
CA ILE A 575 -32.48 -23.83 -24.67
C ILE A 575 -32.67 -24.22 -26.14
N LEU A 576 -33.41 -25.31 -26.36
CA LEU A 576 -33.78 -25.81 -27.69
C LEU A 576 -35.31 -25.93 -27.82
N PRO A 577 -35.86 -25.94 -29.05
CA PRO A 577 -37.27 -26.26 -29.26
C PRO A 577 -37.60 -27.66 -28.72
N LYS A 578 -38.67 -27.78 -27.94
CA LYS A 578 -39.19 -29.08 -27.53
C LYS A 578 -40.10 -29.60 -28.64
N ILE A 579 -39.56 -30.47 -29.51
CA ILE A 579 -40.33 -31.17 -30.54
C ILE A 579 -41.42 -32.01 -29.85
N VAL A 580 -42.66 -31.88 -30.29
CA VAL A 580 -43.77 -32.78 -29.93
C VAL A 580 -44.67 -33.01 -31.15
N VAL A 581 -45.12 -31.94 -31.81
CA VAL A 581 -46.33 -32.01 -32.65
C VAL A 581 -46.12 -32.81 -33.94
N LYS A 582 -44.96 -32.68 -34.61
CA LYS A 582 -44.65 -33.52 -35.78
C LYS A 582 -44.40 -34.98 -35.40
N GLU A 583 -43.78 -35.24 -34.24
CA GLU A 583 -43.47 -36.60 -33.78
C GLU A 583 -44.73 -37.38 -33.42
N GLU A 584 -45.65 -36.74 -32.70
CA GLU A 584 -46.95 -37.30 -32.35
C GLU A 584 -47.82 -37.54 -33.60
N ALA A 585 -47.87 -36.58 -34.54
CA ALA A 585 -48.60 -36.76 -35.81
C ALA A 585 -48.07 -37.94 -36.65
N ARG A 586 -46.73 -38.06 -36.80
CA ARG A 586 -46.10 -39.23 -37.45
C ARG A 586 -46.45 -40.54 -36.74
N THR A 587 -46.53 -40.53 -35.41
CA THR A 587 -46.90 -41.71 -34.62
C THR A 587 -48.36 -42.13 -34.85
N GLN A 588 -49.30 -41.18 -34.86
CA GLN A 588 -50.72 -41.45 -35.06
C GLN A 588 -51.03 -41.93 -36.50
N ILE A 589 -50.36 -41.38 -37.52
CA ILE A 589 -50.48 -41.88 -38.91
C ILE A 589 -49.98 -43.33 -39.01
N ASN A 590 -48.83 -43.66 -38.42
CA ASN A 590 -48.31 -45.04 -38.43
C ASN A 590 -49.24 -46.02 -37.67
N GLN A 591 -49.94 -45.58 -36.62
CA GLN A 591 -50.97 -46.40 -35.97
C GLN A 591 -52.18 -46.64 -36.87
N ALA A 592 -52.58 -45.66 -37.69
CA ALA A 592 -53.67 -45.83 -38.65
C ALA A 592 -53.36 -46.86 -39.75
N ILE A 593 -52.12 -46.95 -40.23
CA ILE A 593 -51.66 -48.01 -41.16
C ILE A 593 -51.92 -49.39 -40.55
N ASN A 594 -51.32 -49.65 -39.38
CA ASN A 594 -51.38 -50.96 -38.71
C ASN A 594 -52.83 -51.41 -38.44
N ASN A 595 -53.71 -50.47 -38.08
CA ASN A 595 -55.13 -50.75 -37.88
C ASN A 595 -55.86 -51.10 -39.19
N GLN A 596 -55.51 -50.44 -40.31
CA GLN A 596 -56.16 -50.68 -41.60
C GLN A 596 -55.70 -51.98 -42.26
N ASP A 597 -54.43 -52.34 -42.16
CA ASP A 597 -53.90 -53.66 -42.57
C ASP A 597 -54.68 -54.80 -41.87
N GLU A 598 -55.00 -54.63 -40.58
CA GLU A 598 -55.81 -55.60 -39.83
C GLU A 598 -57.27 -55.68 -40.32
N VAL A 599 -57.83 -54.59 -40.87
CA VAL A 599 -59.16 -54.58 -41.50
C VAL A 599 -59.13 -55.25 -42.87
N ILE A 600 -58.17 -54.88 -43.73
CA ILE A 600 -58.02 -55.40 -45.10
C ILE A 600 -57.77 -56.91 -45.07
N SER A 601 -56.92 -57.39 -44.16
CA SER A 601 -56.62 -58.84 -44.00
C SER A 601 -57.86 -59.70 -43.76
N LYS A 602 -58.89 -59.18 -43.08
CA LYS A 602 -60.08 -59.93 -42.63
C LYS A 602 -61.17 -60.11 -43.68
N VAL A 603 -61.10 -59.43 -44.83
CA VAL A 603 -62.11 -59.57 -45.90
C VAL A 603 -62.00 -60.96 -46.55
N GLN A 604 -63.04 -61.78 -46.47
CA GLN A 604 -62.98 -63.20 -46.90
C GLN A 604 -63.23 -63.42 -48.40
N ASP A 605 -64.02 -62.53 -49.02
CA ASP A 605 -64.35 -62.57 -50.45
C ASP A 605 -63.27 -61.97 -51.36
N ALA A 606 -62.29 -61.27 -50.78
CA ALA A 606 -61.10 -60.78 -51.46
C ALA A 606 -60.05 -61.88 -51.57
N THR A 607 -59.41 -62.00 -52.74
CA THR A 607 -58.18 -62.77 -52.91
C THR A 607 -56.99 -62.06 -52.24
N GLN A 608 -55.86 -62.75 -52.07
CA GLN A 608 -54.67 -62.13 -51.48
C GLN A 608 -54.14 -61.00 -52.36
N GLU A 609 -54.17 -61.15 -53.69
CA GLU A 609 -53.72 -60.10 -54.61
C GLU A 609 -54.62 -58.85 -54.53
N GLU A 610 -55.93 -59.02 -54.32
CA GLU A 610 -56.87 -57.92 -54.08
C GLU A 610 -56.68 -57.22 -52.71
N LYS A 611 -55.95 -57.84 -51.78
CA LYS A 611 -55.57 -57.26 -50.47
C LYS A 611 -54.23 -56.55 -50.49
N ASP A 612 -53.25 -57.14 -51.17
CA ASP A 612 -51.89 -56.58 -51.25
C ASP A 612 -51.92 -55.21 -51.94
N GLU A 613 -52.68 -55.06 -53.04
CA GLU A 613 -52.93 -53.77 -53.73
C GLU A 613 -53.56 -52.71 -52.79
N ALA A 614 -54.47 -53.13 -51.91
CA ALA A 614 -55.11 -52.23 -50.95
C ALA A 614 -54.16 -51.78 -49.83
N ASN A 615 -53.28 -52.68 -49.35
CA ASN A 615 -52.23 -52.34 -48.39
C ASN A 615 -51.15 -51.44 -49.01
N ASP A 616 -50.81 -51.63 -50.29
CA ASP A 616 -49.85 -50.76 -51.00
C ASP A 616 -50.38 -49.33 -51.14
N GLU A 617 -51.68 -49.13 -51.44
CA GLU A 617 -52.31 -47.81 -51.49
C GLU A 617 -52.38 -47.13 -50.10
N VAL A 618 -52.67 -47.89 -49.03
CA VAL A 618 -52.56 -47.43 -47.63
C VAL A 618 -51.15 -46.91 -47.35
N ASN A 619 -50.12 -47.71 -47.67
CA ASN A 619 -48.73 -47.36 -47.43
C ASN A 619 -48.28 -46.17 -48.29
N ARG A 620 -48.74 -46.06 -49.54
CA ARG A 620 -48.44 -44.93 -50.43
C ARG A 620 -48.99 -43.61 -49.87
N LEU A 621 -50.25 -43.59 -49.45
CA LEU A 621 -50.89 -42.40 -48.87
C LEU A 621 -50.28 -42.00 -47.52
N ALA A 622 -49.95 -42.98 -46.67
CA ALA A 622 -49.30 -42.70 -45.39
C ALA A 622 -47.89 -42.12 -45.55
N ASN A 623 -47.07 -42.65 -46.48
CA ASN A 623 -45.75 -42.10 -46.78
C ASN A 623 -45.83 -40.69 -47.38
N GLN A 624 -46.84 -40.40 -48.21
CA GLN A 624 -47.09 -39.04 -48.70
C GLN A 624 -47.41 -38.10 -47.52
N ALA A 625 -48.37 -38.47 -46.66
CA ALA A 625 -48.76 -37.68 -45.51
C ALA A 625 -47.62 -37.41 -44.52
N ILE A 626 -46.76 -38.40 -44.23
CA ILE A 626 -45.59 -38.23 -43.37
C ILE A 626 -44.61 -37.20 -43.95
N ASN A 627 -44.42 -37.18 -45.28
CA ASN A 627 -43.61 -36.16 -45.94
C ASN A 627 -44.25 -34.76 -45.91
N ASP A 628 -45.57 -34.66 -46.07
CA ASP A 628 -46.29 -33.39 -45.94
C ASP A 628 -46.15 -32.85 -44.49
N ILE A 629 -46.37 -33.69 -43.48
CA ILE A 629 -46.19 -33.38 -42.04
C ILE A 629 -44.78 -32.83 -41.74
N ASN A 630 -43.74 -33.43 -42.33
CA ASN A 630 -42.36 -32.97 -42.15
C ASN A 630 -42.14 -31.53 -42.68
N ASN A 631 -42.79 -31.16 -43.79
CA ASN A 631 -42.62 -29.86 -44.44
C ASN A 631 -43.46 -28.73 -43.81
N LEU A 632 -44.51 -29.05 -43.06
CA LEU A 632 -45.37 -28.07 -42.40
C LEU A 632 -44.65 -27.35 -41.24
N ARG A 633 -45.07 -26.11 -40.96
CA ARG A 633 -44.36 -25.19 -40.05
C ARG A 633 -45.16 -24.74 -38.83
N ASN A 634 -46.47 -24.98 -38.77
CA ASN A 634 -47.33 -24.53 -37.67
C ASN A 634 -48.14 -25.70 -37.11
N ASN A 635 -48.36 -25.73 -35.79
CA ASN A 635 -49.04 -26.82 -35.08
C ASN A 635 -50.40 -27.18 -35.72
N ASN A 636 -51.22 -26.16 -35.98
CA ASN A 636 -52.57 -26.35 -36.54
C ASN A 636 -52.56 -27.00 -37.94
N GLN A 637 -51.53 -26.74 -38.76
CA GLN A 637 -51.44 -27.36 -40.08
C GLN A 637 -51.03 -28.83 -39.97
N VAL A 638 -50.10 -29.14 -39.06
CA VAL A 638 -49.66 -30.51 -38.79
C VAL A 638 -50.83 -31.36 -38.31
N GLU A 639 -51.65 -30.83 -37.39
CA GLU A 639 -52.83 -31.55 -36.87
C GLU A 639 -53.90 -31.79 -37.95
N VAL A 640 -54.24 -30.78 -38.76
CA VAL A 640 -55.20 -30.92 -39.87
C VAL A 640 -54.72 -31.93 -40.92
N ALA A 641 -53.45 -31.88 -41.33
CA ALA A 641 -52.90 -32.81 -42.32
C ALA A 641 -52.88 -34.27 -41.80
N LYS A 642 -52.65 -34.44 -40.50
CA LYS A 642 -52.67 -35.74 -39.80
C LYS A 642 -54.09 -36.33 -39.78
N ASP A 643 -55.10 -35.56 -39.38
CA ASP A 643 -56.49 -36.01 -39.35
C ASP A 643 -57.02 -36.34 -40.76
N GLU A 644 -56.67 -35.51 -41.77
CA GLU A 644 -56.99 -35.80 -43.17
C GLU A 644 -56.35 -37.10 -43.67
N ALA A 645 -55.10 -37.38 -43.30
CA ALA A 645 -54.38 -38.58 -43.71
C ALA A 645 -54.98 -39.85 -43.09
N ILE A 646 -55.25 -39.83 -41.78
CA ILE A 646 -55.86 -40.94 -41.05
C ILE A 646 -57.23 -41.29 -41.65
N ASN A 647 -58.04 -40.28 -41.94
CA ASN A 647 -59.37 -40.46 -42.55
C ASN A 647 -59.29 -41.06 -43.97
N LYS A 648 -58.33 -40.63 -44.80
CA LYS A 648 -58.10 -41.20 -46.14
C LYS A 648 -57.65 -42.67 -46.08
N ILE A 649 -56.75 -43.02 -45.15
CA ILE A 649 -56.29 -44.40 -44.93
C ILE A 649 -57.46 -45.30 -44.52
N GLN A 650 -58.32 -44.86 -43.59
CA GLN A 650 -59.41 -45.67 -43.03
C GLN A 650 -60.51 -46.08 -44.04
N GLN A 651 -60.57 -45.44 -45.21
CA GLN A 651 -61.59 -45.71 -46.23
C GLN A 651 -61.20 -46.80 -47.24
N ILE A 652 -59.96 -47.31 -47.19
CA ILE A 652 -59.43 -48.25 -48.19
C ILE A 652 -59.87 -49.68 -47.87
N LEU A 653 -60.48 -50.36 -48.83
CA LEU A 653 -60.95 -51.74 -48.74
C LEU A 653 -60.55 -52.54 -49.99
N PRO A 654 -60.26 -53.85 -49.86
CA PRO A 654 -59.88 -54.70 -50.99
C PRO A 654 -61.06 -55.04 -51.90
N SER A 655 -60.75 -55.31 -53.17
CA SER A 655 -61.74 -55.83 -54.14
C SER A 655 -62.20 -57.24 -53.76
N THR A 656 -63.43 -57.59 -54.13
CA THR A 656 -64.06 -58.90 -53.90
C THR A 656 -64.61 -59.53 -55.18
N ALA A 657 -64.16 -59.03 -56.34
CA ALA A 657 -64.72 -59.36 -57.65
C ALA A 657 -64.40 -60.80 -58.07
N VAL A 658 -63.19 -61.29 -57.77
CA VAL A 658 -62.68 -62.55 -58.32
C VAL A 658 -63.49 -63.76 -57.84
N LYS A 659 -63.69 -63.92 -56.51
CA LYS A 659 -64.54 -64.99 -55.95
C LYS A 659 -66.00 -64.84 -56.34
N THR A 660 -66.51 -63.61 -56.38
CA THR A 660 -67.92 -63.33 -56.66
C THR A 660 -68.30 -63.72 -58.09
N ASN A 661 -67.51 -63.30 -59.08
CA ASN A 661 -67.74 -63.65 -60.49
C ASN A 661 -67.59 -65.16 -60.76
N ALA A 662 -66.63 -65.82 -60.09
CA ALA A 662 -66.42 -67.26 -60.21
C ALA A 662 -67.61 -68.09 -59.69
N ARG A 663 -68.23 -67.68 -58.57
CA ARG A 663 -69.42 -68.33 -58.01
C ARG A 663 -70.65 -68.15 -58.90
N GLN A 664 -70.80 -67.01 -59.57
CA GLN A 664 -71.91 -66.79 -60.51
C GLN A 664 -71.86 -67.77 -61.70
N LEU A 665 -70.71 -67.85 -62.39
CA LEU A 665 -70.56 -68.64 -63.61
C LEU A 665 -70.87 -70.14 -63.43
N LEU A 666 -70.49 -70.72 -62.29
CA LEU A 666 -70.79 -72.12 -61.97
C LEU A 666 -72.29 -72.38 -61.83
N ASN A 667 -73.02 -71.49 -61.15
CA ASN A 667 -74.47 -71.60 -60.96
C ASN A 667 -75.24 -71.44 -62.28
N GLU A 668 -74.79 -70.58 -63.18
CA GLU A 668 -75.36 -70.45 -64.52
C GLU A 668 -75.08 -71.69 -65.38
N THR A 669 -73.92 -72.32 -65.23
CA THR A 669 -73.53 -73.52 -65.99
C THR A 669 -74.36 -74.75 -65.58
N SER A 670 -74.52 -75.00 -64.27
CA SER A 670 -75.29 -76.15 -63.75
C SER A 670 -76.76 -76.12 -64.19
N GLN A 671 -77.43 -74.97 -64.07
CA GLN A 671 -78.83 -74.81 -64.45
C GLN A 671 -79.07 -75.09 -65.94
N ASN A 672 -78.18 -74.58 -66.82
CA ASN A 672 -78.28 -74.82 -68.26
C ASN A 672 -78.07 -76.31 -68.61
N LYS A 673 -77.12 -77.00 -67.96
CA LYS A 673 -76.89 -78.43 -68.19
C LYS A 673 -78.05 -79.30 -67.69
N ILE A 674 -78.61 -79.00 -66.51
CA ILE A 674 -79.77 -79.69 -65.94
C ILE A 674 -81.00 -79.57 -66.86
N LYS A 675 -81.18 -78.42 -67.53
CA LYS A 675 -82.25 -78.24 -68.52
C LYS A 675 -82.12 -79.23 -69.67
N ASN A 676 -80.95 -79.29 -70.31
CA ASN A 676 -80.71 -80.14 -71.49
C ASN A 676 -80.91 -81.64 -71.19
N ILE A 677 -80.57 -82.09 -69.98
CA ILE A 677 -80.72 -83.50 -69.55
C ILE A 677 -82.19 -83.96 -69.52
N LYS A 678 -83.13 -83.05 -69.22
CA LYS A 678 -84.58 -83.35 -69.13
C LYS A 678 -85.23 -83.59 -70.50
N GLU A 679 -84.55 -83.30 -71.60
CA GLU A 679 -85.07 -83.43 -72.97
C GLU A 679 -84.62 -84.74 -73.67
N THR A 680 -84.03 -85.69 -72.93
CA THR A 680 -83.49 -86.96 -73.46
C THR A 680 -84.61 -87.90 -73.93
N LEU A 681 -84.73 -88.13 -75.24
CA LEU A 681 -85.69 -89.09 -75.81
C LEU A 681 -85.46 -90.53 -75.32
N ASN A 682 -86.55 -91.29 -75.22
CA ASN A 682 -86.64 -92.71 -74.83
C ASN A 682 -86.17 -93.06 -73.41
N ALA A 683 -85.56 -92.12 -72.68
CA ALA A 683 -85.30 -92.24 -71.25
C ALA A 683 -86.61 -92.39 -70.46
N THR A 684 -86.54 -93.02 -69.28
CA THR A 684 -87.59 -92.92 -68.26
C THR A 684 -87.23 -91.83 -67.23
N THR A 685 -88.22 -91.36 -66.47
CA THR A 685 -88.02 -90.29 -65.46
C THR A 685 -86.86 -90.60 -64.49
N ASN A 686 -86.73 -91.86 -64.08
CA ASN A 686 -85.69 -92.31 -63.15
C ASN A 686 -84.28 -92.26 -63.74
N GLU A 687 -84.13 -92.47 -65.06
CA GLU A 687 -82.85 -92.37 -65.77
C GLU A 687 -82.40 -90.90 -65.90
N ILE A 688 -83.35 -89.95 -65.94
CA ILE A 688 -83.11 -88.50 -66.00
C ILE A 688 -82.74 -87.93 -64.60
N GLU A 689 -83.51 -88.27 -63.56
CA GLU A 689 -83.30 -87.74 -62.20
C GLU A 689 -81.91 -88.07 -61.64
N ALA A 690 -81.40 -89.28 -61.88
CA ALA A 690 -80.07 -89.70 -61.46
C ALA A 690 -78.94 -88.83 -62.05
N ALA A 691 -79.10 -88.34 -63.28
CA ALA A 691 -78.10 -87.48 -63.94
C ALA A 691 -78.17 -86.01 -63.49
N ILE A 692 -79.30 -85.56 -62.93
CA ILE A 692 -79.44 -84.22 -62.36
C ILE A 692 -78.69 -84.13 -61.02
N SER A 693 -78.87 -85.11 -60.14
CA SER A 693 -78.29 -85.11 -58.79
C SER A 693 -76.76 -85.05 -58.79
N GLU A 694 -76.09 -85.66 -59.76
CA GLU A 694 -74.62 -85.60 -59.86
C GLU A 694 -74.11 -84.20 -60.26
N ILE A 695 -74.87 -83.43 -61.05
CA ILE A 695 -74.51 -82.04 -61.40
C ILE A 695 -74.61 -81.13 -60.16
N GLU A 696 -75.66 -81.29 -59.36
CA GLU A 696 -75.89 -80.51 -58.14
C GLU A 696 -74.76 -80.74 -57.12
N LYS A 697 -74.31 -81.99 -57.00
CA LYS A 697 -73.16 -82.40 -56.17
C LYS A 697 -71.82 -81.83 -56.66
N ILE A 698 -71.57 -81.78 -57.97
CA ILE A 698 -70.36 -81.16 -58.54
C ILE A 698 -70.35 -79.64 -58.30
N LEU A 699 -71.52 -78.99 -58.46
CA LEU A 699 -71.69 -77.55 -58.20
C LEU A 699 -71.35 -77.18 -56.75
N GLU A 700 -71.89 -77.91 -55.78
CA GLU A 700 -71.65 -77.65 -54.35
C GLU A 700 -70.16 -77.77 -53.98
N GLN A 701 -69.48 -78.78 -54.51
CA GLN A 701 -68.03 -78.97 -54.31
C GLN A 701 -67.21 -77.81 -54.90
N ALA A 702 -67.50 -77.37 -56.13
CA ALA A 702 -66.79 -76.27 -56.77
C ALA A 702 -67.01 -74.92 -56.06
N LEU A 703 -68.23 -74.64 -55.59
CA LEU A 703 -68.54 -73.43 -54.82
C LEU A 703 -67.86 -73.43 -53.44
N SER A 704 -67.80 -74.57 -52.76
CA SER A 704 -67.09 -74.72 -51.49
C SER A 704 -65.59 -74.45 -51.62
N GLN A 705 -64.97 -74.93 -52.70
CA GLN A 705 -63.54 -74.72 -52.96
C GLN A 705 -63.22 -73.25 -53.30
N ILE A 706 -64.04 -72.54 -54.09
CA ILE A 706 -63.82 -71.10 -54.39
C ILE A 706 -63.78 -70.24 -53.12
N ASN A 707 -64.57 -70.59 -52.10
CA ASN A 707 -64.54 -69.85 -50.84
C ASN A 707 -63.20 -70.04 -50.09
N GLN A 708 -62.62 -71.24 -50.17
CA GLN A 708 -61.34 -71.61 -49.54
C GLN A 708 -60.11 -71.15 -50.34
N ASP A 709 -60.23 -71.00 -51.66
CA ASP A 709 -59.16 -70.50 -52.53
C ASP A 709 -58.66 -69.12 -52.06
N ILE A 710 -57.35 -68.93 -51.98
CA ILE A 710 -56.72 -67.73 -51.41
C ILE A 710 -56.30 -66.76 -52.52
N THR A 711 -55.81 -67.29 -53.63
CA THR A 711 -55.27 -66.53 -54.77
C THR A 711 -56.25 -66.46 -55.93
N THR A 712 -56.12 -65.40 -56.73
CA THR A 712 -56.84 -65.23 -58.00
C THR A 712 -56.62 -66.40 -58.96
N GLN A 713 -55.43 -67.02 -58.93
CA GLN A 713 -55.13 -68.19 -59.77
C GLN A 713 -55.90 -69.45 -59.31
N GLN A 714 -56.01 -69.70 -58.00
CA GLN A 714 -56.76 -70.83 -57.45
C GLN A 714 -58.26 -70.71 -57.79
N VAL A 715 -58.88 -69.55 -57.50
CA VAL A 715 -60.30 -69.29 -57.79
C VAL A 715 -60.63 -69.54 -59.27
N ASN A 716 -59.80 -69.04 -60.19
CA ASN A 716 -60.01 -69.24 -61.63
C ASN A 716 -59.88 -70.71 -62.05
N LYS A 717 -58.92 -71.45 -61.48
CA LYS A 717 -58.76 -72.88 -61.74
C LYS A 717 -59.97 -73.68 -61.25
N THR A 718 -60.45 -73.43 -60.03
CA THR A 718 -61.63 -74.13 -59.47
C THR A 718 -62.89 -73.85 -60.29
N LYS A 719 -63.10 -72.59 -60.69
CA LYS A 719 -64.15 -72.16 -61.63
C LYS A 719 -64.10 -72.95 -62.94
N GLU A 720 -62.94 -73.05 -63.58
CA GLU A 720 -62.77 -73.79 -64.85
C GLU A 720 -63.00 -75.31 -64.68
N GLN A 721 -62.48 -75.91 -63.61
CA GLN A 721 -62.64 -77.35 -63.36
C GLN A 721 -64.10 -77.72 -63.04
N GLY A 722 -64.82 -76.90 -62.27
CA GLY A 722 -66.24 -77.12 -61.99
C GLY A 722 -67.13 -76.96 -63.22
N VAL A 723 -66.87 -75.93 -64.06
CA VAL A 723 -67.59 -75.72 -65.33
C VAL A 723 -67.42 -76.92 -66.27
N GLN A 724 -66.21 -77.49 -66.36
CA GLN A 724 -65.97 -78.69 -67.17
C GLN A 724 -66.72 -79.91 -66.61
N ALA A 725 -66.55 -80.21 -65.33
CA ALA A 725 -67.13 -81.40 -64.70
C ALA A 725 -68.67 -81.43 -64.76
N ILE A 726 -69.33 -80.28 -64.63
CA ILE A 726 -70.78 -80.13 -64.85
C ILE A 726 -71.16 -80.56 -66.29
N ASN A 727 -70.39 -80.11 -67.29
CA ASN A 727 -70.74 -80.29 -68.69
C ASN A 727 -70.57 -81.73 -69.21
N ASP A 728 -69.80 -82.59 -68.53
CA ASP A 728 -69.52 -83.96 -69.00
C ASP A 728 -70.61 -85.00 -68.63
N VAL A 729 -71.58 -84.65 -67.77
CA VAL A 729 -72.65 -85.56 -67.31
C VAL A 729 -73.64 -85.93 -68.44
N GLN A 730 -74.10 -87.18 -68.51
CA GLN A 730 -75.02 -87.71 -69.53
C GLN A 730 -76.06 -88.68 -68.96
N VAL A 731 -77.22 -88.81 -69.64
CA VAL A 731 -78.30 -89.76 -69.29
C VAL A 731 -78.04 -91.13 -69.94
N LYS A 732 -78.38 -92.22 -69.26
CA LYS A 732 -78.19 -93.60 -69.72
C LYS A 732 -79.53 -94.32 -69.86
N VAL A 733 -79.97 -94.51 -71.11
CA VAL A 733 -81.27 -95.13 -71.46
C VAL A 733 -81.12 -96.63 -71.65
N VAL A 734 -81.95 -97.44 -70.97
CA VAL A 734 -81.91 -98.91 -71.07
C VAL A 734 -83.29 -99.55 -71.23
N LYS A 735 -84.32 -99.08 -70.52
CA LYS A 735 -85.48 -99.94 -70.21
C LYS A 735 -86.46 -100.20 -71.38
N LYS A 736 -86.79 -99.21 -72.21
CA LYS A 736 -87.79 -99.35 -73.28
C LYS A 736 -87.40 -100.28 -74.45
N PRO A 737 -86.15 -100.28 -74.95
CA PRO A 737 -85.73 -101.18 -76.03
C PRO A 737 -85.91 -102.67 -75.70
N GLU A 738 -85.53 -103.08 -74.48
CA GLU A 738 -85.49 -104.48 -74.03
C GLU A 738 -86.87 -105.18 -74.11
N ALA A 739 -87.92 -104.50 -73.63
CA ALA A 739 -89.27 -105.08 -73.60
C ALA A 739 -89.90 -105.27 -74.99
N ASN A 740 -89.59 -104.39 -75.96
CA ASN A 740 -90.08 -104.49 -77.34
C ASN A 740 -89.51 -105.72 -78.08
N GLU A 741 -88.24 -106.07 -77.79
CA GLU A 741 -87.57 -107.20 -78.44
C GLU A 741 -88.07 -108.54 -77.91
N LEU A 742 -88.21 -108.67 -76.58
CA LEU A 742 -88.80 -109.85 -75.94
C LEU A 742 -90.21 -110.15 -76.47
N LEU A 743 -91.07 -109.12 -76.61
CA LEU A 743 -92.45 -109.31 -77.04
C LEU A 743 -92.55 -109.85 -78.48
N SER A 744 -91.61 -109.47 -79.34
CA SER A 744 -91.54 -109.93 -80.73
C SER A 744 -91.25 -111.43 -80.85
N GLN A 745 -90.64 -112.04 -79.83
CA GLN A 745 -90.36 -113.49 -79.82
C GLN A 745 -91.63 -114.32 -79.55
N VAL A 746 -92.55 -113.83 -78.72
CA VAL A 746 -93.80 -114.52 -78.36
C VAL A 746 -94.69 -114.73 -79.59
N ALA A 747 -94.82 -113.71 -80.45
CA ALA A 747 -95.66 -113.78 -81.65
C ALA A 747 -95.18 -114.82 -82.67
N ASN A 748 -93.88 -114.88 -82.94
CA ASN A 748 -93.29 -115.83 -83.89
C ASN A 748 -93.58 -117.30 -83.50
N ASN A 749 -93.59 -117.61 -82.20
CA ASN A 749 -93.88 -118.95 -81.72
C ASN A 749 -95.33 -119.38 -82.02
N GLN A 750 -96.32 -118.47 -81.85
CA GLN A 750 -97.72 -118.78 -82.13
C GLN A 750 -97.98 -118.99 -83.63
N GLU A 751 -97.34 -118.18 -84.48
CA GLU A 751 -97.46 -118.31 -85.94
C GLU A 751 -96.99 -119.68 -86.46
N GLN A 752 -95.93 -120.24 -85.88
CA GLN A 752 -95.47 -121.60 -86.21
C GLN A 752 -96.49 -122.69 -85.82
N LEU A 753 -97.14 -122.56 -84.66
CA LEU A 753 -98.12 -123.53 -84.17
C LEU A 753 -99.37 -123.59 -85.06
N ILE A 754 -99.86 -122.45 -85.54
CA ILE A 754 -101.05 -122.36 -86.40
C ILE A 754 -100.83 -123.07 -87.75
N ASN A 755 -99.62 -122.98 -88.31
CA ASN A 755 -99.30 -123.54 -89.62
C ASN A 755 -99.40 -125.08 -89.69
N GLN A 756 -99.20 -125.80 -88.59
CA GLN A 756 -99.05 -127.27 -88.58
C GLN A 756 -100.38 -128.06 -88.65
N ILE A 757 -101.53 -127.40 -88.61
CA ILE A 757 -102.85 -128.06 -88.49
C ILE A 757 -103.30 -128.63 -89.84
N ASN A 758 -103.10 -129.93 -90.09
CA ASN A 758 -103.25 -130.54 -91.43
C ASN A 758 -104.71 -130.72 -91.93
N GLU A 759 -105.71 -130.60 -91.07
CA GLU A 759 -107.12 -130.69 -91.46
C GLU A 759 -107.63 -129.37 -92.06
N ALA A 760 -107.02 -128.24 -91.67
CA ALA A 760 -107.33 -126.91 -92.20
C ALA A 760 -106.75 -126.71 -93.62
N THR A 761 -107.49 -126.04 -94.50
CA THR A 761 -106.97 -125.57 -95.79
C THR A 761 -105.99 -124.41 -95.61
N LYS A 762 -105.29 -124.00 -96.67
CA LYS A 762 -104.31 -122.90 -96.60
C LYS A 762 -104.98 -121.61 -96.10
N GLU A 763 -106.14 -121.31 -96.66
CA GLU A 763 -106.91 -120.09 -96.43
C GLU A 763 -107.39 -119.98 -94.97
N GLU A 764 -107.75 -121.12 -94.37
CA GLU A 764 -108.20 -121.23 -92.98
C GLU A 764 -107.09 -120.93 -91.94
N LYS A 765 -105.82 -121.17 -92.29
CA LYS A 765 -104.64 -120.89 -91.43
C LYS A 765 -104.19 -119.43 -91.49
N GLU A 766 -104.14 -118.90 -92.70
CA GLU A 766 -103.64 -117.55 -93.02
C GLU A 766 -104.45 -116.46 -92.27
N LEU A 767 -105.76 -116.71 -92.09
CA LEU A 767 -106.67 -115.86 -91.32
C LEU A 767 -106.35 -115.79 -89.82
N ALA A 768 -105.83 -116.88 -89.23
CA ALA A 768 -105.49 -116.95 -87.81
C ALA A 768 -104.11 -116.34 -87.53
N ILE A 769 -103.13 -116.56 -88.40
CA ILE A 769 -101.80 -115.91 -88.35
C ILE A 769 -101.94 -114.38 -88.40
N THR A 770 -102.81 -113.88 -89.28
CA THR A 770 -103.08 -112.43 -89.42
C THR A 770 -103.55 -111.76 -88.12
N LYS A 771 -104.16 -112.50 -87.17
CA LYS A 771 -104.53 -111.96 -85.85
C LYS A 771 -103.35 -111.87 -84.87
N VAL A 772 -102.42 -112.83 -84.92
CA VAL A 772 -101.22 -112.87 -84.05
C VAL A 772 -100.38 -111.61 -84.25
N LEU A 773 -100.06 -111.29 -85.51
CA LEU A 773 -99.22 -110.15 -85.87
C LEU A 773 -99.86 -108.79 -85.53
N LYS A 774 -101.20 -108.71 -85.49
CA LYS A 774 -101.92 -107.46 -85.23
C LYS A 774 -101.86 -107.01 -83.76
N GLU A 775 -101.93 -107.95 -82.81
CA GLU A 775 -101.86 -107.59 -81.38
C GLU A 775 -100.40 -107.34 -80.91
N LEU A 776 -99.39 -107.85 -81.63
CA LEU A 776 -97.97 -107.54 -81.38
C LEU A 776 -97.67 -106.04 -81.53
N GLU A 777 -97.99 -105.44 -82.68
CA GLU A 777 -97.61 -104.05 -82.97
C GLU A 777 -98.29 -103.04 -82.03
N LYS A 778 -99.56 -103.28 -81.73
CA LYS A 778 -100.36 -102.51 -80.77
C LYS A 778 -99.74 -102.47 -79.36
N ALA A 779 -99.00 -103.50 -78.98
CA ALA A 779 -98.32 -103.56 -77.68
C ALA A 779 -96.96 -102.86 -77.67
N LYS A 780 -96.21 -102.89 -78.78
CA LYS A 780 -94.96 -102.10 -78.94
C LYS A 780 -95.23 -100.61 -78.82
N GLU A 781 -96.34 -100.14 -79.40
CA GLU A 781 -96.79 -98.75 -79.29
C GLU A 781 -97.04 -98.33 -77.83
N LEU A 782 -97.58 -99.24 -77.00
CA LEU A 782 -97.78 -98.99 -75.57
C LEU A 782 -96.45 -98.99 -74.78
N ILE A 783 -95.50 -99.89 -75.09
CA ILE A 783 -94.17 -99.93 -74.45
C ILE A 783 -93.41 -98.61 -74.67
N ASN A 784 -93.46 -98.06 -75.88
CA ASN A 784 -92.78 -96.80 -76.20
C ASN A 784 -93.36 -95.59 -75.43
N ASN A 785 -94.66 -95.62 -75.11
CA ASN A 785 -95.38 -94.53 -74.43
C ASN A 785 -95.35 -94.61 -72.89
N ALA A 786 -94.92 -95.73 -72.29
CA ALA A 786 -94.69 -95.84 -70.85
C ALA A 786 -93.72 -94.74 -70.33
N LEU A 787 -93.93 -94.18 -69.13
CA LEU A 787 -93.12 -93.07 -68.62
C LEU A 787 -92.06 -93.54 -67.60
N SER A 788 -92.37 -94.59 -66.86
CA SER A 788 -91.54 -95.21 -65.83
C SER A 788 -91.06 -96.61 -66.23
N ASN A 789 -90.01 -97.10 -65.57
CA ASN A 789 -89.52 -98.47 -65.78
C ASN A 789 -90.59 -99.53 -65.44
N SER A 790 -91.50 -99.24 -64.51
CA SER A 790 -92.55 -100.18 -64.07
C SER A 790 -93.70 -100.31 -65.06
N GLU A 791 -94.03 -99.25 -65.81
CA GLU A 791 -95.08 -99.31 -66.84
C GLU A 791 -94.62 -100.11 -68.06
N VAL A 792 -93.34 -100.01 -68.43
CA VAL A 792 -92.72 -100.82 -69.49
C VAL A 792 -92.88 -102.31 -69.21
N ASP A 793 -92.58 -102.76 -67.98
CA ASP A 793 -92.68 -104.16 -67.58
C ASP A 793 -94.14 -104.66 -67.57
N GLN A 794 -95.10 -103.83 -67.15
CA GLN A 794 -96.51 -104.22 -67.10
C GLN A 794 -97.11 -104.43 -68.50
N VAL A 795 -96.84 -103.51 -69.44
CA VAL A 795 -97.37 -103.59 -70.82
C VAL A 795 -96.88 -104.87 -71.53
N TYR A 796 -95.62 -105.25 -71.31
CA TYR A 796 -95.04 -106.47 -71.85
C TYR A 796 -95.80 -107.74 -71.40
N ILE A 797 -96.13 -107.83 -70.11
CA ILE A 797 -96.78 -109.02 -69.51
C ILE A 797 -98.20 -109.26 -70.08
N ASP A 798 -98.99 -108.20 -70.23
CA ASP A 798 -100.40 -108.35 -70.62
C ASP A 798 -100.57 -108.66 -72.11
N ALA A 799 -99.69 -108.13 -72.97
CA ALA A 799 -99.73 -108.38 -74.40
C ALA A 799 -99.36 -109.83 -74.78
N ALA A 800 -98.36 -110.42 -74.13
CA ALA A 800 -97.91 -111.78 -74.42
C ALA A 800 -99.05 -112.82 -74.31
N LYS A 801 -99.87 -112.72 -73.25
CA LYS A 801 -101.01 -113.61 -73.00
C LYS A 801 -102.09 -113.59 -74.09
N VAL A 802 -102.30 -112.45 -74.74
CA VAL A 802 -103.34 -112.31 -75.77
C VAL A 802 -102.96 -113.12 -77.01
N ILE A 803 -101.68 -113.06 -77.38
CA ILE A 803 -101.14 -113.60 -78.62
C ILE A 803 -101.18 -115.13 -78.66
N GLU A 804 -100.83 -115.81 -77.57
CA GLU A 804 -100.77 -117.28 -77.46
C GLU A 804 -102.13 -118.00 -77.59
N SER A 805 -103.25 -117.26 -77.62
CA SER A 805 -104.60 -117.83 -77.58
C SER A 805 -105.21 -118.24 -78.93
N ILE A 806 -104.57 -117.88 -80.06
CA ILE A 806 -105.21 -117.84 -81.39
C ILE A 806 -105.09 -119.18 -82.16
N LYS A 807 -106.17 -119.61 -82.84
CA LYS A 807 -106.26 -120.86 -83.63
C LYS A 807 -107.14 -120.72 -84.90
N PRO A 808 -106.96 -121.58 -85.94
CA PRO A 808 -107.78 -121.59 -87.16
C PRO A 808 -109.11 -122.34 -87.03
N ASN A 809 -109.99 -122.19 -88.02
CA ASN A 809 -111.34 -122.78 -88.11
C ASN A 809 -111.47 -123.63 -89.39
N ILE A 810 -112.17 -124.78 -89.35
CA ILE A 810 -112.08 -125.82 -90.40
C ILE A 810 -113.49 -126.25 -90.86
N GLU A 811 -113.80 -126.12 -92.15
CA GLU A 811 -115.15 -126.39 -92.67
C GLU A 811 -115.22 -127.07 -94.06
N VAL A 812 -114.22 -126.89 -94.93
CA VAL A 812 -114.41 -127.16 -96.38
C VAL A 812 -114.30 -128.65 -96.77
N LYS A 813 -113.28 -129.38 -96.29
CA LYS A 813 -113.11 -130.83 -96.63
C LYS A 813 -114.30 -131.72 -96.22
N PRO A 814 -114.93 -131.55 -95.03
CA PRO A 814 -116.07 -132.37 -94.62
C PRO A 814 -117.28 -132.31 -95.56
N GLN A 815 -117.58 -131.15 -96.15
CA GLN A 815 -118.79 -130.96 -96.96
C GLN A 815 -118.70 -131.70 -98.31
N ALA A 816 -117.54 -131.67 -98.97
CA ALA A 816 -117.33 -132.36 -100.26
C ALA A 816 -117.61 -133.88 -100.20
N ASN A 817 -117.21 -134.54 -99.12
CA ASN A 817 -117.45 -135.98 -98.93
C ASN A 817 -118.95 -136.32 -98.79
N LYS A 818 -119.78 -135.35 -98.36
CA LYS A 818 -121.23 -135.52 -98.17
C LYS A 818 -121.98 -135.55 -99.51
N ASP A 819 -121.65 -134.60 -100.39
CA ASP A 819 -122.33 -134.39 -101.67
C ASP A 819 -122.10 -135.56 -102.64
N ILE A 820 -120.87 -136.10 -102.66
CA ILE A 820 -120.50 -137.29 -103.44
C ILE A 820 -121.34 -138.52 -103.04
N ASN A 821 -121.47 -138.79 -101.74
CA ASN A 821 -122.16 -139.97 -101.23
C ASN A 821 -123.67 -139.95 -101.56
N GLN A 822 -124.30 -138.78 -101.55
CA GLN A 822 -125.73 -138.63 -101.87
C GLN A 822 -126.05 -139.08 -103.30
N VAL A 823 -125.22 -138.74 -104.28
CA VAL A 823 -125.40 -139.17 -105.68
C VAL A 823 -125.23 -140.69 -105.84
N ALA A 824 -124.30 -141.29 -105.10
CA ALA A 824 -124.03 -142.72 -105.18
C ALA A 824 -125.24 -143.57 -104.74
N ASP A 825 -125.96 -143.16 -103.69
CA ASP A 825 -127.13 -143.90 -103.19
C ASP A 825 -128.37 -143.82 -104.12
N GLU A 826 -128.52 -142.71 -104.85
CA GLU A 826 -129.58 -142.59 -105.86
C GLU A 826 -129.39 -143.61 -107.00
N VAL A 827 -128.14 -143.79 -107.47
CA VAL A 827 -127.81 -144.80 -108.49
C VAL A 827 -128.02 -146.23 -107.95
N LYS A 828 -127.63 -146.52 -106.69
CA LYS A 828 -127.89 -147.82 -106.04
C LYS A 828 -129.37 -148.18 -106.01
N ASN A 829 -130.26 -147.20 -105.79
CA ASN A 829 -131.71 -147.42 -105.74
C ASN A 829 -132.32 -147.72 -107.12
N GLN A 830 -131.88 -147.07 -108.20
CA GLN A 830 -132.36 -147.37 -109.55
C GLN A 830 -132.11 -148.83 -109.95
N ILE A 831 -130.93 -149.36 -109.60
CA ILE A 831 -130.51 -150.74 -109.89
C ILE A 831 -131.43 -151.78 -109.18
N LYS A 832 -131.95 -151.47 -107.99
CA LYS A 832 -132.78 -152.38 -107.18
C LYS A 832 -134.21 -152.59 -107.70
N LEU A 833 -134.72 -151.75 -108.61
CA LEU A 833 -136.13 -151.78 -109.04
C LEU A 833 -136.44 -152.75 -110.20
N LEU A 834 -135.42 -153.40 -110.77
CA LEU A 834 -135.56 -154.29 -111.92
C LEU A 834 -136.09 -155.68 -111.52
N LYS A 835 -137.03 -156.22 -112.30
CA LYS A 835 -137.53 -157.60 -112.19
C LYS A 835 -137.14 -158.43 -113.42
N ASN A 836 -137.02 -159.75 -113.24
CA ASN A 836 -136.63 -160.72 -114.28
C ASN A 836 -135.20 -160.54 -114.84
N VAL A 837 -134.26 -160.05 -114.03
CA VAL A 837 -132.84 -159.86 -114.42
C VAL A 837 -131.92 -160.63 -113.46
N ASP A 838 -130.74 -161.05 -113.94
CA ASP A 838 -129.74 -161.76 -113.15
C ASP A 838 -129.08 -160.89 -112.04
N SER A 839 -128.85 -161.52 -110.89
CA SER A 839 -128.28 -160.93 -109.68
C SER A 839 -126.83 -160.45 -109.84
N ASN A 840 -126.04 -161.01 -110.77
CA ASN A 840 -124.63 -160.62 -110.91
C ASN A 840 -124.46 -159.23 -111.52
N ALA A 841 -125.33 -158.85 -112.46
CA ALA A 841 -125.30 -157.52 -113.08
C ALA A 841 -125.54 -156.41 -112.05
N VAL A 842 -126.50 -156.62 -111.13
CA VAL A 842 -126.76 -155.75 -109.98
C VAL A 842 -125.53 -155.65 -109.07
N ASN A 843 -124.92 -156.78 -108.69
CA ASN A 843 -123.76 -156.79 -107.79
C ASN A 843 -122.51 -156.12 -108.39
N ASN A 844 -122.26 -156.26 -109.69
CA ASN A 844 -121.15 -155.57 -110.35
C ASN A 844 -121.34 -154.04 -110.37
N ALA A 845 -122.57 -153.57 -110.61
CA ALA A 845 -122.88 -152.14 -110.53
C ALA A 845 -122.64 -151.59 -109.11
N MET A 846 -123.07 -152.31 -108.07
CA MET A 846 -122.87 -151.94 -106.67
C MET A 846 -121.38 -151.86 -106.28
N ARG A 847 -120.54 -152.81 -106.72
CA ARG A 847 -119.08 -152.73 -106.51
C ARG A 847 -118.44 -151.52 -107.20
N LYS A 848 -118.89 -151.21 -108.43
CA LYS A 848 -118.31 -150.10 -109.20
C LYS A 848 -118.58 -148.75 -108.53
N ILE A 849 -119.76 -148.58 -107.93
CA ILE A 849 -120.10 -147.42 -107.11
C ILE A 849 -119.20 -147.33 -105.87
N ALA A 850 -118.95 -148.45 -105.16
CA ALA A 850 -118.06 -148.45 -104.00
C ALA A 850 -116.63 -148.01 -104.34
N SER A 851 -116.06 -148.51 -105.44
CA SER A 851 -114.71 -148.13 -105.91
C SER A 851 -114.59 -146.64 -106.25
N ILE A 852 -115.65 -145.99 -106.73
CA ILE A 852 -115.65 -144.57 -107.09
C ILE A 852 -115.65 -143.69 -105.82
N LEU A 853 -116.35 -144.12 -104.76
CA LEU A 853 -116.36 -143.43 -103.46
C LEU A 853 -115.00 -143.47 -102.77
N GLU A 854 -114.33 -144.63 -102.81
CA GLU A 854 -113.02 -144.86 -102.16
C GLU A 854 -111.89 -144.07 -102.86
N GLU A 855 -111.97 -143.89 -104.18
CA GLU A 855 -111.04 -143.02 -104.94
C GLU A 855 -111.18 -141.53 -104.54
N ALA A 856 -112.38 -141.08 -104.17
CA ALA A 856 -112.67 -139.67 -103.92
C ALA A 856 -112.28 -139.20 -102.51
N ASP A 857 -112.54 -139.99 -101.47
CA ASP A 857 -112.16 -139.65 -100.08
C ASP A 857 -110.63 -139.51 -99.92
N ILE A 858 -109.85 -140.33 -100.63
CA ILE A 858 -108.38 -140.20 -100.70
C ILE A 858 -107.98 -138.84 -101.28
N ARG A 859 -108.61 -138.40 -102.38
CA ARG A 859 -108.31 -137.12 -103.03
C ARG A 859 -108.74 -135.93 -102.17
N ILE A 860 -109.92 -135.97 -101.55
CA ILE A 860 -110.43 -134.88 -100.68
C ILE A 860 -109.51 -134.67 -99.46
N LYS A 861 -108.95 -135.73 -98.90
CA LYS A 861 -107.95 -135.62 -97.82
C LYS A 861 -106.65 -134.95 -98.29
N GLN A 862 -106.21 -135.26 -99.50
CA GLN A 862 -104.95 -134.76 -100.10
C GLN A 862 -105.01 -133.32 -100.64
N ALA A 863 -106.20 -132.82 -100.98
CA ALA A 863 -106.41 -131.43 -101.38
C ALA A 863 -105.90 -130.44 -100.31
N LYS A 864 -105.37 -129.28 -100.73
CA LYS A 864 -104.77 -128.26 -99.85
C LYS A 864 -105.53 -126.94 -99.87
N THR A 865 -106.21 -126.67 -100.98
CA THR A 865 -107.05 -125.49 -101.22
C THR A 865 -108.53 -125.87 -101.27
N ASN A 866 -109.39 -124.88 -101.09
CA ASN A 866 -110.84 -125.05 -101.24
C ASN A 866 -111.23 -125.46 -102.68
N ASP A 867 -110.55 -124.92 -103.70
CA ASP A 867 -110.81 -125.21 -105.12
C ASP A 867 -110.51 -126.67 -105.48
N GLU A 868 -109.36 -127.21 -105.02
CA GLU A 868 -109.02 -128.64 -105.22
C GLU A 868 -110.11 -129.56 -104.64
N VAL A 869 -110.64 -129.22 -103.45
CA VAL A 869 -111.74 -129.96 -102.81
C VAL A 869 -112.99 -129.93 -103.68
N SER A 870 -113.39 -128.78 -104.22
CA SER A 870 -114.55 -128.65 -105.12
C SER A 870 -114.37 -129.39 -106.45
N GLN A 871 -113.17 -129.37 -107.05
CA GLN A 871 -112.89 -130.05 -108.32
C GLN A 871 -113.17 -131.57 -108.24
N ILE A 872 -112.81 -132.19 -107.12
CA ILE A 872 -112.94 -133.65 -106.90
C ILE A 872 -114.41 -134.08 -106.81
N VAL A 873 -115.28 -133.23 -106.25
CA VAL A 873 -116.73 -133.51 -106.16
C VAL A 873 -117.35 -133.66 -107.55
N ILE A 874 -117.01 -132.76 -108.48
CA ILE A 874 -117.60 -132.71 -109.82
C ILE A 874 -117.26 -133.99 -110.61
N GLU A 875 -115.97 -134.34 -110.71
CA GLU A 875 -115.53 -135.54 -111.45
C GLU A 875 -116.15 -136.84 -110.91
N THR A 876 -116.30 -136.93 -109.58
CA THR A 876 -116.82 -138.14 -108.94
C THR A 876 -118.31 -138.32 -109.20
N ILE A 877 -119.08 -137.23 -109.26
CA ILE A 877 -120.51 -137.25 -109.55
C ILE A 877 -120.82 -137.69 -110.99
N GLU A 878 -119.97 -137.34 -111.97
CA GLU A 878 -120.13 -137.83 -113.35
C GLU A 878 -119.89 -139.33 -113.48
N LYS A 879 -118.80 -139.84 -112.87
CA LYS A 879 -118.42 -141.27 -112.89
C LYS A 879 -119.56 -142.21 -112.45
N LEU A 880 -120.45 -141.75 -111.57
CA LEU A 880 -121.49 -142.58 -110.96
C LEU A 880 -122.69 -142.88 -111.89
N LYS A 881 -122.98 -142.08 -112.93
CA LYS A 881 -124.32 -142.04 -113.57
C LYS A 881 -124.61 -143.01 -114.76
N GLY A 882 -123.76 -143.98 -115.12
CA GLY A 882 -123.91 -144.73 -116.41
C GLY A 882 -123.78 -146.27 -116.44
N ILE A 883 -124.85 -147.06 -116.20
CA ILE A 883 -124.82 -148.57 -116.09
C ILE A 883 -126.15 -149.27 -116.62
N LYS A 884 -126.13 -150.38 -117.42
CA LYS A 884 -127.31 -151.11 -118.09
C LYS A 884 -127.12 -152.66 -118.42
N ILE A 885 -128.12 -153.46 -118.94
CA ILE A 885 -128.21 -155.00 -118.96
C ILE A 885 -129.02 -155.71 -120.16
N SER A 886 -129.15 -157.08 -120.35
CA SER A 886 -129.77 -157.84 -121.54
C SER A 886 -130.20 -159.40 -121.42
N PRO A 887 -130.84 -160.12 -122.44
CA PRO A 887 -131.60 -161.46 -122.35
C PRO A 887 -131.28 -162.69 -123.34
N LEU A 888 -132.12 -163.80 -123.45
CA LEU A 888 -131.83 -165.20 -124.05
C LEU A 888 -132.99 -166.08 -124.73
N LYS A 889 -132.71 -167.25 -125.43
CA LYS A 889 -133.60 -168.44 -125.85
C LYS A 889 -132.84 -169.83 -125.93
N SER A 890 -133.14 -170.82 -126.83
CA SER A 890 -132.90 -172.31 -126.65
C SER A 890 -131.82 -173.10 -127.50
N ASN A 891 -131.31 -174.26 -126.97
CA ASN A 891 -131.03 -175.61 -127.59
C ASN A 891 -129.58 -176.26 -127.52
N ILE A 892 -129.52 -177.60 -127.29
CA ILE A 892 -128.49 -178.67 -127.61
C ILE A 892 -127.02 -178.72 -127.03
N LYS A 893 -126.76 -179.80 -126.23
CA LYS A 893 -125.60 -180.76 -126.11
C LYS A 893 -124.08 -180.39 -125.90
N ILE A 894 -123.49 -181.04 -124.85
CA ILE A 894 -122.35 -182.04 -124.87
C ILE A 894 -121.08 -181.66 -125.71
N ASP A 895 -119.83 -181.52 -125.23
CA ASP A 895 -119.03 -182.24 -124.21
C ASP A 895 -117.56 -181.70 -124.08
N THR A 896 -116.73 -182.40 -123.28
CA THR A 896 -115.25 -182.60 -123.41
C THR A 896 -114.28 -181.51 -122.90
N VAL A 897 -113.79 -181.74 -121.67
CA VAL A 897 -112.37 -181.83 -121.24
C VAL A 897 -111.31 -180.91 -121.90
N ARG A 898 -110.62 -180.10 -121.07
CA ARG A 898 -109.13 -180.07 -120.87
C ARG A 898 -108.80 -179.01 -119.79
N SER A 899 -108.87 -179.33 -118.48
CA SER A 899 -107.82 -179.96 -117.65
C SER A 899 -106.62 -179.06 -117.30
N MET A 900 -105.86 -179.44 -116.28
CA MET A 900 -104.57 -178.87 -115.86
C MET A 900 -104.64 -177.50 -115.14
N THR A 901 -103.81 -177.22 -114.12
CA THR A 901 -102.93 -178.13 -113.37
C THR A 901 -102.62 -177.60 -111.97
N ASN A 902 -102.33 -178.51 -111.04
CA ASN A 902 -101.71 -178.23 -109.75
C ASN A 902 -100.51 -177.27 -109.85
N CYS A 903 -100.47 -176.25 -109.00
CA CYS A 903 -99.35 -176.09 -108.06
C CYS A 903 -99.93 -175.60 -106.73
N LYS A 904 -99.73 -176.29 -105.60
CA LYS A 904 -98.47 -176.70 -104.94
C LYS A 904 -97.72 -175.56 -104.27
N ASN A 905 -97.39 -175.86 -103.01
CA ASN A 905 -96.23 -175.48 -102.21
C ASN A 905 -96.34 -174.24 -101.29
N TYR A 906 -96.00 -174.34 -99.98
CA TYR A 906 -94.69 -174.61 -99.33
C TYR A 906 -93.86 -173.30 -99.40
N ILE A 907 -93.57 -172.59 -98.31
CA ILE A 907 -92.51 -172.85 -97.29
C ILE A 907 -92.79 -171.84 -96.12
N GLU A 908 -92.81 -172.24 -94.84
CA GLU A 908 -91.68 -172.20 -93.87
C GLU A 908 -90.98 -170.80 -93.76
N LYS A 909 -90.39 -170.30 -92.67
CA LYS A 909 -90.21 -170.65 -91.23
C LYS A 909 -89.41 -169.48 -90.60
N GLN A 910 -89.66 -169.12 -89.32
CA GLN A 910 -88.63 -168.57 -88.40
C GLN A 910 -87.97 -167.20 -88.82
N ILE A 911 -87.02 -166.51 -88.14
CA ILE A 911 -86.31 -166.72 -86.84
C ILE A 911 -85.79 -165.36 -86.25
N SER A 912 -85.65 -165.23 -84.91
CA SER A 912 -84.76 -164.27 -84.16
C SER A 912 -84.99 -162.72 -84.24
N SER A 913 -84.53 -161.81 -83.35
CA SER A 913 -84.15 -161.85 -81.89
C SER A 913 -83.78 -160.46 -81.27
N SER A 914 -84.11 -160.23 -79.97
CA SER A 914 -83.37 -159.53 -78.87
C SER A 914 -82.67 -158.12 -78.96
N GLY A 915 -82.82 -157.25 -77.93
CA GLY A 915 -81.66 -156.63 -77.19
C GLY A 915 -81.46 -155.09 -76.88
N SER A 916 -81.93 -154.58 -75.73
CA SER A 916 -81.26 -153.74 -74.64
C SER A 916 -80.31 -152.46 -74.77
N LYS A 917 -80.61 -151.37 -73.99
CA LYS A 917 -79.81 -150.56 -72.95
C LYS A 917 -78.80 -149.33 -73.18
N LEU A 918 -78.99 -148.20 -72.39
CA LEU A 918 -78.06 -147.30 -71.55
C LEU A 918 -77.26 -145.96 -71.96
N ASN A 919 -77.32 -144.88 -71.09
CA ASN A 919 -76.30 -143.88 -70.48
C ASN A 919 -75.65 -142.48 -70.98
N SER A 920 -75.62 -141.42 -70.07
CA SER A 920 -74.55 -140.45 -69.46
C SER A 920 -73.81 -139.11 -70.00
N GLU A 921 -73.74 -138.00 -69.15
CA GLU A 921 -72.61 -137.04 -68.62
C GLU A 921 -72.15 -135.51 -69.00
N LEU A 922 -71.17 -134.83 -68.25
CA LEU A 922 -70.83 -133.32 -67.95
C LEU A 922 -69.28 -132.83 -68.06
N PRO A 923 -68.55 -131.69 -67.59
CA PRO A 923 -68.61 -130.45 -66.64
C PRO A 923 -68.09 -129.00 -67.20
N ASP A 924 -67.38 -127.89 -66.69
CA ASP A 924 -66.64 -127.18 -65.50
C ASP A 924 -66.45 -125.57 -65.73
N THR A 925 -65.71 -124.50 -65.19
CA THR A 925 -64.58 -123.94 -64.26
C THR A 925 -64.77 -122.34 -63.92
N GLY A 926 -64.02 -121.28 -63.40
CA GLY A 926 -62.70 -120.71 -62.78
C GLY A 926 -62.62 -119.07 -62.78
N LEU A 927 -61.73 -118.07 -62.35
CA LEU A 927 -60.65 -117.56 -61.34
C LEU A 927 -60.28 -115.98 -61.60
N SER A 928 -59.43 -115.02 -61.04
CA SER A 928 -58.64 -114.46 -59.80
C SER A 928 -57.87 -113.05 -60.12
N GLN A 929 -57.08 -112.13 -59.41
CA GLN A 929 -56.82 -111.47 -58.03
C GLN A 929 -55.66 -110.29 -57.95
N ASN A 930 -55.60 -109.28 -56.97
CA ASN A 930 -54.45 -108.36 -56.39
C ASN A 930 -54.25 -106.80 -56.80
N HIS A 931 -53.48 -105.76 -56.26
CA HIS A 931 -52.47 -105.37 -55.13
C HIS A 931 -52.22 -103.77 -54.87
N LEU A 932 -51.32 -103.19 -53.94
CA LEU A 932 -51.19 -101.70 -53.49
C LEU A 932 -49.76 -100.91 -53.12
N PRO A 933 -49.43 -100.04 -52.04
CA PRO A 933 -48.71 -98.67 -52.08
C PRO A 933 -47.56 -98.19 -51.00
N LEU A 934 -47.07 -96.88 -50.89
CA LEU A 934 -45.93 -96.33 -49.97
C LEU A 934 -45.73 -94.73 -49.69
N ALA A 935 -44.94 -94.21 -48.66
CA ALA A 935 -44.49 -92.76 -48.30
C ALA A 935 -43.33 -92.63 -47.18
N GLY A 936 -42.68 -91.55 -46.56
CA GLY A 936 -42.45 -90.01 -46.56
C GLY A 936 -41.74 -89.36 -45.25
N PHE A 937 -40.99 -88.19 -45.18
CA PHE A 937 -40.32 -87.56 -43.90
C PHE A 937 -39.77 -86.03 -43.81
N THR A 938 -39.08 -85.52 -42.72
CA THR A 938 -38.69 -84.08 -42.26
C THR A 938 -37.32 -83.90 -41.40
N PHE A 939 -36.71 -82.83 -40.71
CA PHE A 939 -36.66 -81.30 -40.43
C PHE A 939 -35.44 -80.80 -39.46
N THR A 940 -35.00 -79.49 -39.26
CA THR A 940 -33.96 -78.93 -38.23
C THR A 940 -33.78 -77.34 -37.95
N PHE A 941 -32.99 -76.81 -36.95
CA PHE A 941 -32.77 -75.32 -36.53
C PHE A 941 -31.59 -74.90 -35.49
N GLY A 942 -31.12 -73.60 -35.28
CA GLY A 942 -30.38 -73.06 -34.04
C GLY A 942 -29.50 -71.70 -33.98
N ILE A 943 -29.06 -71.24 -32.76
CA ILE A 943 -27.93 -70.27 -32.32
C ILE A 943 -28.23 -68.83 -31.68
N TRP A 944 -27.35 -68.25 -30.79
CA TRP A 944 -27.42 -66.92 -30.03
C TRP A 944 -26.06 -66.40 -29.35
N LEU A 945 -25.86 -65.09 -28.91
CA LEU A 945 -24.87 -64.55 -27.87
C LEU A 945 -25.04 -63.05 -27.32
N TYR A 946 -24.00 -62.29 -26.82
CA TYR A 946 -24.00 -61.59 -25.46
C TYR A 946 -22.95 -60.42 -25.09
N LEU A 947 -23.19 -59.59 -24.02
CA LEU A 947 -22.33 -58.58 -23.20
C LEU A 947 -21.96 -57.12 -23.66
N ARG A 948 -21.40 -56.15 -22.85
CA ARG A 948 -21.67 -55.52 -21.49
C ARG A 948 -20.74 -54.28 -21.16
N SER A 949 -21.03 -53.50 -20.10
CA SER A 949 -20.55 -52.15 -19.66
C SER A 949 -19.35 -52.01 -18.68
N LEU A 950 -18.82 -50.77 -18.45
CA LEU A 950 -18.23 -50.27 -17.17
C LEU A 950 -18.08 -48.70 -17.05
N LYS A 951 -17.49 -48.16 -15.95
CA LYS A 951 -17.67 -46.77 -15.42
C LYS A 951 -16.54 -46.32 -14.43
N LEU A 952 -16.11 -45.02 -14.35
CA LEU A 952 -15.70 -44.24 -13.12
C LEU A 952 -14.81 -42.93 -13.29
N ARG A 953 -15.20 -41.85 -12.55
CA ARG A 953 -14.47 -40.79 -11.75
C ARG A 953 -13.28 -39.88 -12.20
N ASP A 954 -13.48 -38.58 -11.88
CA ASP A 954 -12.68 -37.56 -11.15
C ASP A 954 -11.17 -37.29 -11.41
N TYR A 955 -10.79 -36.01 -11.68
CA TYR A 955 -10.04 -35.12 -10.73
C TYR A 955 -9.72 -33.69 -11.25
N LYS A 956 -9.86 -32.66 -10.38
CA LYS A 956 -9.42 -31.24 -10.54
C LYS A 956 -10.08 -30.46 -11.70
N LYS A 957 -10.19 -29.12 -11.64
CA LYS A 957 -9.38 -28.13 -10.91
C LYS A 957 -10.23 -27.04 -10.27
#